data_AF-A0A6N2LHK2-F1
#
_entry.id   AF-A0A6N2LHK2-F1
#
_cell.length_a   1.000
_cell.length_b   1.000
_cell.length_c   1.000
_cell.angle_alpha   90.00
_cell.angle_beta   90.00
_cell.angle_gamma   90.00
#
_symmetry.space_group_name_H-M   'P 1'
#
loop_
_entity.id
_entity.type
_entity.pdbx_description
1 polymer ?
#
loop_
_entity_poly.entity_id
_entity_poly.type
_entity_poly.pdbx_seq_one_letter_code
_entity_poly.pdbx_strand_id
1 'polypeptide(L)'
;MRVSLMKNQFKEIPSGCSPMCPKLSTLFLFSNFKLEMIADSFFVHLQGLKVLDLSATAIRELPNSFSDLVSLVALYLKRCEELTYIPSLSKLGALRKLDLRYTALEELPQGMEMLSNLRYLNLYGNNLKEMPAGILPHLSQLQFLSVNRASGIFKTVRVEDVACLKRMETLRYQFCDLDDFKTYLKSSEVRQPLTTYFFTIGQLGVDRVMDALLYMTPEEVFYKEVLLHDCRIGEKGMFLELPEDVSALTIGRCHDASLCDVSPFKHATSLKSFGMWECDEIECLVSMSESSTDVFESLESLYLKTLRNFRVFIKREGAAPHSCQSNSTFSHLKKLTIGECPSMKNLFSLDMLPNLTNLEEIEVDECHVMEEIITKDDEEEGMMVEDSINDYAVTHLPNLKALKLSNLPELKGIFHGALICDSLEEILVVNCPKLKRIPLSHSNGLPPLRKIQAYPEEWWGSVEWGADSNNMEMEDPIERTRWEEMMMVIDEADGSIVSQGQGGCLSDDMLAREILKWRRTMEGFEHSDQVGVPEEHGTDVSDGVVANLTDCFASGASIVADESRVSEGLDAHKAKGEPLLTTKLVGQASDRNMEMIWSWLMKDDVLRIGIYGMGGVGKTSLVTHIHNQLLQRPSSFNYVFWVTVTQNFTISKLQYLIAKAIYLDLSNEEDEKKRAAKLSKALIAKGKSVLIVDDLWDHFLLEKVGIPVEGNTCKLILTTRSLEVCRRMSCQKSIKVELLTKEEACTLFMEKLGPNATLSPEVVQIAKSVAAECACLPLGIIAMAGSMRGVNDLHEWRNAWTELKQSEVRVDDMEPEVFHILRFSYMRLSDSALQQCLLYCAFFPKDFTVDREDLIGYLIDEGIIQPMKSRQAEYDRGQAMLNKLENACLLQSYISMENYRCFKMHDLIRDMALQKLRENSPIMVEVGEKLKELPDEDEWKEEVVRVSLMENYYKEIPSGYSPMCPKLSTLFFNSNLKLEMIADSFFKDLQGLKVLDLSATAIRELPNSFSDLVSLVALYLRMCEMLTHVPSLSKLRELRKLDLRYTALEELPQGMEMLSNLRYLNLYGNNLKEMPAGILPHLSQLQFLSVNRASGIFKTRMVACLKRMETLRYQFCDLDDFKTYLKSSEVRQPLTTYFFTIGQLGVDRVMDSLLYMTPDEVFYKQVLFHDCHIGEKGRCVELPEDVSALNREMSRR
;
A
#
# COMPACT_ATOMS: atom_id res chain seq x y z
N MET A 1 -8.20 -34.02 16.24
CA MET A 1 -8.29 -33.87 14.77
C MET A 1 -8.81 -32.47 14.46
N ARG A 2 -8.26 -31.76 13.48
CA ARG A 2 -8.76 -30.45 13.04
C ARG A 2 -9.35 -30.56 11.63
N VAL A 3 -10.49 -29.92 11.42
CA VAL A 3 -11.19 -29.77 10.15
C VAL A 3 -11.47 -28.28 9.98
N SER A 4 -11.61 -27.86 8.74
CA SER A 4 -11.77 -26.48 8.33
C SER A 4 -12.31 -26.49 6.91
N LEU A 5 -13.30 -25.66 6.63
CA LEU A 5 -14.24 -25.79 5.53
C LEU A 5 -14.55 -24.36 5.03
N MET A 6 -13.52 -23.56 4.77
CA MET A 6 -13.58 -22.10 4.57
C MET A 6 -13.47 -21.65 3.10
N LYS A 7 -13.95 -20.44 2.75
CA LYS A 7 -13.96 -19.77 1.43
C LYS A 7 -14.87 -20.37 0.34
N ASN A 8 -16.14 -20.66 0.64
CA ASN A 8 -16.94 -21.60 -0.17
C ASN A 8 -18.32 -21.15 -0.68
N GLN A 9 -18.73 -21.75 -1.80
CA GLN A 9 -19.94 -21.36 -2.58
C GLN A 9 -21.24 -22.07 -2.17
N PHE A 10 -21.21 -22.99 -1.20
CA PHE A 10 -22.28 -23.96 -1.00
C PHE A 10 -23.51 -23.38 -0.29
N LYS A 11 -24.72 -23.76 -0.73
CA LYS A 11 -25.96 -23.18 -0.20
C LYS A 11 -26.36 -23.72 1.17
N GLU A 12 -26.19 -25.02 1.38
CA GLU A 12 -26.61 -25.70 2.60
C GLU A 12 -25.67 -26.86 2.98
N ILE A 13 -25.76 -27.32 4.23
CA ILE A 13 -25.22 -28.61 4.65
C ILE A 13 -26.42 -29.54 4.93
N PRO A 14 -26.77 -30.49 4.03
CA PRO A 14 -27.97 -31.30 4.16
C PRO A 14 -27.86 -32.38 5.25
N SER A 15 -29.01 -32.86 5.72
CA SER A 15 -29.13 -33.76 6.88
C SER A 15 -28.41 -35.11 6.75
N GLY A 16 -28.10 -35.55 5.53
CA GLY A 16 -27.27 -36.72 5.25
C GLY A 16 -25.78 -36.55 5.51
N CYS A 17 -25.29 -35.33 5.81
CA CYS A 17 -23.87 -35.00 5.96
C CYS A 17 -23.34 -34.97 7.41
N SER A 18 -24.10 -35.49 8.40
CA SER A 18 -23.67 -35.53 9.81
C SER A 18 -22.38 -36.36 10.00
N PRO A 19 -21.23 -35.77 10.40
CA PRO A 19 -19.98 -36.51 10.48
C PRO A 19 -19.92 -37.28 11.82
N MET A 20 -19.83 -38.61 11.75
CA MET A 20 -19.68 -39.47 12.93
C MET A 20 -18.26 -39.39 13.55
N CYS A 21 -17.82 -38.17 13.90
CA CYS A 21 -16.43 -37.83 14.21
C CYS A 21 -16.24 -37.25 15.63
N PRO A 22 -16.49 -38.01 16.71
CA PRO A 22 -16.43 -37.51 18.10
C PRO A 22 -15.02 -37.10 18.57
N LYS A 23 -13.96 -37.41 17.81
CA LYS A 23 -12.56 -36.95 18.04
C LYS A 23 -12.22 -35.62 17.34
N LEU A 24 -13.18 -35.00 16.65
CA LEU A 24 -12.98 -33.70 16.02
C LEU A 24 -12.88 -32.61 17.10
N SER A 25 -11.85 -31.76 17.03
CA SER A 25 -11.57 -30.73 18.05
C SER A 25 -11.59 -29.30 17.51
N THR A 26 -11.56 -29.12 16.20
CA THR A 26 -11.60 -27.81 15.53
C THR A 26 -12.37 -27.96 14.22
N LEU A 27 -13.26 -27.02 13.92
CA LEU A 27 -14.04 -26.93 12.70
C LEU A 27 -14.13 -25.46 12.31
N PHE A 28 -13.42 -25.02 11.27
CA PHE A 28 -13.69 -23.72 10.66
C PHE A 28 -14.64 -23.88 9.45
N LEU A 29 -15.40 -22.86 9.11
CA LEU A 29 -16.40 -22.77 8.04
C LEU A 29 -16.47 -21.32 7.51
N PHE A 30 -15.41 -20.53 7.72
CA PHE A 30 -15.39 -19.08 7.50
C PHE A 30 -15.35 -18.67 6.02
N SER A 31 -15.81 -17.47 5.65
CA SER A 31 -15.88 -16.96 4.26
C SER A 31 -16.72 -17.83 3.31
N ASN A 32 -17.65 -18.62 3.83
CA ASN A 32 -18.64 -19.31 3.00
C ASN A 32 -19.84 -18.37 2.74
N PHE A 33 -19.61 -17.29 1.99
CA PHE A 33 -20.57 -16.18 1.74
C PHE A 33 -21.90 -16.58 1.05
N LYS A 34 -22.12 -17.88 0.83
CA LYS A 34 -23.33 -18.46 0.21
C LYS A 34 -24.02 -19.53 1.06
N LEU A 35 -23.43 -19.90 2.20
CA LEU A 35 -23.95 -20.90 3.12
C LEU A 35 -25.09 -20.29 3.93
N GLU A 36 -26.33 -20.66 3.59
CA GLU A 36 -27.57 -20.12 4.17
C GLU A 36 -28.15 -21.02 5.27
N MET A 37 -27.92 -22.35 5.21
CA MET A 37 -28.49 -23.32 6.17
C MET A 37 -27.52 -24.46 6.56
N ILE A 38 -27.62 -24.95 7.81
CA ILE A 38 -26.96 -26.18 8.27
C ILE A 38 -28.01 -27.08 8.90
N ALA A 39 -28.19 -28.30 8.38
CA ALA A 39 -29.29 -29.18 8.80
C ALA A 39 -29.14 -29.72 10.23
N ASP A 40 -30.30 -29.98 10.87
CA ASP A 40 -30.40 -30.27 12.31
C ASP A 40 -29.55 -31.45 12.81
N SER A 41 -29.29 -32.45 11.97
CA SER A 41 -28.46 -33.61 12.32
C SER A 41 -26.95 -33.35 12.38
N PHE A 42 -26.45 -32.20 11.90
CA PHE A 42 -25.02 -32.04 11.57
C PHE A 42 -24.06 -32.15 12.76
N PHE A 43 -24.38 -31.57 13.92
CA PHE A 43 -23.47 -31.53 15.07
C PHE A 43 -23.66 -32.70 16.07
N VAL A 44 -24.69 -33.53 15.89
CA VAL A 44 -25.11 -34.61 16.83
C VAL A 44 -23.97 -35.54 17.28
N HIS A 45 -22.96 -35.76 16.43
CA HIS A 45 -21.84 -36.66 16.69
C HIS A 45 -20.49 -35.95 16.93
N LEU A 46 -20.49 -34.62 17.09
CA LEU A 46 -19.30 -33.77 17.19
C LEU A 46 -19.02 -33.27 18.63
N GLN A 47 -19.47 -34.00 19.65
CA GLN A 47 -19.40 -33.62 21.07
C GLN A 47 -17.98 -33.30 21.60
N GLY A 48 -16.91 -33.72 20.91
CA GLY A 48 -15.51 -33.39 21.23
C GLY A 48 -14.99 -32.06 20.67
N LEU A 49 -15.80 -31.34 19.90
CA LEU A 49 -15.42 -30.11 19.21
C LEU A 49 -15.09 -28.98 20.19
N LYS A 50 -13.92 -28.34 20.04
CA LYS A 50 -13.44 -27.27 20.94
C LYS A 50 -13.39 -25.89 20.29
N VAL A 51 -13.35 -25.81 18.97
CA VAL A 51 -13.39 -24.54 18.24
C VAL A 51 -14.30 -24.70 17.04
N LEU A 52 -15.28 -23.80 16.92
CA LEU A 52 -16.12 -23.63 15.74
C LEU A 52 -15.94 -22.20 15.23
N ASP A 53 -15.57 -22.04 13.96
CA ASP A 53 -15.60 -20.76 13.26
C ASP A 53 -16.57 -20.89 12.08
N LEU A 54 -17.50 -19.97 11.95
CA LEU A 54 -18.54 -19.89 10.93
C LEU A 54 -18.63 -18.46 10.34
N SER A 55 -17.62 -17.64 10.60
CA SER A 55 -17.58 -16.20 10.28
C SER A 55 -17.69 -15.90 8.78
N ALA A 56 -18.26 -14.76 8.38
CA ALA A 56 -18.43 -14.38 6.97
C ALA A 56 -19.21 -15.44 6.16
N THR A 57 -20.37 -15.84 6.68
CA THR A 57 -21.31 -16.77 6.04
C THR A 57 -22.73 -16.23 6.04
N ALA A 58 -23.56 -16.68 5.10
CA ALA A 58 -24.95 -16.23 4.92
C ALA A 58 -25.95 -16.99 5.82
N ILE A 59 -25.49 -17.65 6.90
CA ILE A 59 -26.33 -18.55 7.69
C ILE A 59 -27.45 -17.79 8.35
N ARG A 60 -28.69 -18.29 8.24
CA ARG A 60 -29.87 -17.67 8.88
C ARG A 60 -30.11 -18.17 10.30
N GLU A 61 -29.84 -19.45 10.52
CA GLU A 61 -30.02 -20.11 11.80
C GLU A 61 -28.92 -21.16 12.06
N LEU A 62 -28.63 -21.41 13.33
CA LEU A 62 -27.87 -22.59 13.74
C LEU A 62 -28.82 -23.77 14.10
N PRO A 63 -28.50 -25.00 13.68
CA PRO A 63 -29.29 -26.21 13.99
C PRO A 63 -29.25 -26.60 15.47
N ASN A 64 -30.33 -27.17 16.02
CA ASN A 64 -30.46 -27.47 17.46
C ASN A 64 -29.38 -28.41 18.00
N SER A 65 -28.84 -29.33 17.18
CA SER A 65 -27.72 -30.19 17.61
C SER A 65 -26.43 -29.43 17.93
N PHE A 66 -26.31 -28.17 17.52
CA PHE A 66 -25.24 -27.26 17.96
C PHE A 66 -25.18 -27.17 19.50
N SER A 67 -26.33 -27.20 20.19
CA SER A 67 -26.39 -27.21 21.66
C SER A 67 -25.68 -28.42 22.30
N ASP A 68 -25.50 -29.54 21.60
CA ASP A 68 -24.85 -30.74 22.16
C ASP A 68 -23.31 -30.70 22.11
N LEU A 69 -22.71 -29.61 21.63
CA LEU A 69 -21.25 -29.42 21.53
C LEU A 69 -20.57 -29.10 22.87
N VAL A 70 -20.82 -29.91 23.91
CA VAL A 70 -20.39 -29.68 25.31
C VAL A 70 -18.89 -29.39 25.52
N SER A 71 -18.02 -29.77 24.57
CA SER A 71 -16.57 -29.49 24.62
C SER A 71 -16.16 -28.12 24.06
N LEU A 72 -17.09 -27.31 23.52
CA LEU A 72 -16.79 -26.11 22.76
C LEU A 72 -16.13 -25.03 23.64
N VAL A 73 -14.96 -24.54 23.24
CA VAL A 73 -14.14 -23.55 23.96
C VAL A 73 -14.15 -22.19 23.24
N ALA A 74 -14.26 -22.17 21.91
CA ALA A 74 -14.43 -20.95 21.14
C ALA A 74 -15.46 -21.10 20.02
N LEU A 75 -16.31 -20.09 19.87
CA LEU A 75 -17.25 -19.91 18.77
C LEU A 75 -17.00 -18.55 18.11
N TYR A 76 -16.88 -18.54 16.78
CA TYR A 76 -16.78 -17.33 15.96
C TYR A 76 -17.86 -17.37 14.88
N LEU A 77 -18.63 -16.29 14.79
CA LEU A 77 -19.74 -16.07 13.86
C LEU A 77 -19.67 -14.62 13.33
N LYS A 78 -18.46 -14.06 13.19
CA LYS A 78 -18.30 -12.63 12.87
C LYS A 78 -18.63 -12.35 11.39
N ARG A 79 -19.39 -11.29 11.09
CA ARG A 79 -19.94 -10.98 9.76
C ARG A 79 -20.85 -12.10 9.20
N CYS A 80 -21.68 -12.69 10.06
CA CYS A 80 -22.77 -13.56 9.60
C CYS A 80 -24.05 -12.74 9.46
N GLU A 81 -24.09 -11.89 8.43
CA GLU A 81 -25.02 -10.77 8.29
C GLU A 81 -26.49 -11.19 8.10
N GLU A 82 -26.77 -12.46 7.79
CA GLU A 82 -28.14 -13.03 7.75
C GLU A 82 -28.55 -13.79 9.03
N LEU A 83 -27.68 -13.96 10.02
CA LEU A 83 -27.90 -14.85 11.17
C LEU A 83 -28.85 -14.26 12.22
N THR A 84 -30.08 -14.77 12.29
CA THR A 84 -31.13 -14.31 13.23
C THR A 84 -31.36 -15.25 14.40
N TYR A 85 -31.02 -16.54 14.30
CA TYR A 85 -31.28 -17.53 15.36
C TYR A 85 -30.08 -18.41 15.77
N ILE A 86 -29.90 -18.58 17.09
CA ILE A 86 -28.91 -19.50 17.70
C ILE A 86 -29.60 -20.32 18.81
N PRO A 87 -29.52 -21.67 18.79
CA PRO A 87 -30.02 -22.55 19.84
C PRO A 87 -29.38 -22.36 21.21
N SER A 88 -29.98 -22.96 22.24
CA SER A 88 -29.56 -22.76 23.63
C SER A 88 -28.09 -23.12 23.88
N LEU A 89 -27.36 -22.22 24.55
CA LEU A 89 -25.97 -22.39 24.95
C LEU A 89 -25.81 -23.08 26.32
N SER A 90 -26.93 -23.42 26.99
CA SER A 90 -26.98 -23.93 28.37
C SER A 90 -26.08 -25.13 28.67
N LYS A 91 -25.79 -25.98 27.67
CA LYS A 91 -24.92 -27.16 27.79
C LYS A 91 -23.43 -26.85 27.53
N LEU A 92 -23.10 -25.69 26.97
CA LEU A 92 -21.76 -25.35 26.45
C LEU A 92 -20.81 -24.80 27.53
N GLY A 93 -20.83 -25.38 28.74
CA GLY A 93 -20.10 -24.87 29.92
C GLY A 93 -18.57 -24.80 29.79
N ALA A 94 -17.98 -25.34 28.72
CA ALA A 94 -16.56 -25.20 28.37
C ALA A 94 -16.21 -23.88 27.63
N LEU A 95 -17.21 -23.11 27.18
CA LEU A 95 -17.00 -21.98 26.28
C LEU A 95 -16.25 -20.84 26.97
N ARG A 96 -15.24 -20.31 26.28
CA ARG A 96 -14.35 -19.22 26.72
C ARG A 96 -14.37 -18.01 25.78
N LYS A 97 -14.62 -18.22 24.49
CA LYS A 97 -14.75 -17.14 23.50
C LYS A 97 -16.03 -17.30 22.69
N LEU A 98 -16.80 -16.23 22.61
CA LEU A 98 -18.01 -16.09 21.81
C LEU A 98 -17.92 -14.76 21.04
N ASP A 99 -17.72 -14.84 19.73
CA ASP A 99 -17.58 -13.69 18.84
C ASP A 99 -18.74 -13.68 17.84
N LEU A 100 -19.74 -12.85 18.09
CA LEU A 100 -20.98 -12.70 17.33
C LEU A 100 -21.03 -11.35 16.60
N ARG A 101 -19.89 -10.71 16.30
CA ARG A 101 -19.93 -9.32 15.78
C ARG A 101 -20.46 -9.24 14.34
N TYR A 102 -21.31 -8.27 14.02
CA TYR A 102 -21.98 -8.11 12.72
C TYR A 102 -22.83 -9.34 12.32
N THR A 103 -23.97 -9.53 12.98
CA THR A 103 -24.99 -10.55 12.68
C THR A 103 -26.41 -10.01 12.89
N ALA A 104 -27.42 -10.64 12.29
CA ALA A 104 -28.82 -10.18 12.35
C ALA A 104 -29.59 -10.59 13.63
N LEU A 105 -28.91 -11.03 14.69
CA LEU A 105 -29.53 -11.55 15.92
C LEU A 105 -30.44 -10.51 16.58
N GLU A 106 -31.71 -10.86 16.79
CA GLU A 106 -32.69 -10.01 17.49
C GLU A 106 -32.81 -10.30 18.99
N GLU A 107 -32.43 -11.50 19.45
CA GLU A 107 -32.48 -11.92 20.85
C GLU A 107 -31.18 -12.64 21.25
N LEU A 108 -30.82 -12.60 22.53
CA LEU A 108 -29.64 -13.32 23.02
C LEU A 108 -29.93 -14.83 23.17
N PRO A 109 -28.96 -15.71 22.84
CA PRO A 109 -29.17 -17.16 22.92
C PRO A 109 -29.44 -17.66 24.35
N GLN A 110 -30.57 -18.36 24.53
CA GLN A 110 -31.00 -18.89 25.83
C GLN A 110 -29.94 -19.77 26.50
N GLY A 111 -29.73 -19.65 27.81
CA GLY A 111 -28.71 -20.46 28.51
C GLY A 111 -27.32 -19.84 28.54
N MET A 112 -27.15 -18.60 28.07
CA MET A 112 -25.89 -17.85 28.22
C MET A 112 -25.46 -17.71 29.70
N GLU A 113 -26.41 -17.64 30.63
CA GLU A 113 -26.16 -17.57 32.08
C GLU A 113 -25.44 -18.81 32.64
N MET A 114 -25.40 -19.93 31.90
CA MET A 114 -24.64 -21.12 32.28
C MET A 114 -23.16 -21.06 31.88
N LEU A 115 -22.75 -20.08 31.06
CA LEU A 115 -21.41 -19.96 30.47
C LEU A 115 -20.36 -19.36 31.45
N SER A 116 -20.32 -19.90 32.67
CA SER A 116 -19.42 -19.46 33.76
C SER A 116 -17.91 -19.50 33.45
N ASN A 117 -17.48 -20.07 32.32
CA ASN A 117 -16.09 -20.05 31.83
C ASN A 117 -15.80 -18.97 30.78
N LEU A 118 -16.80 -18.19 30.35
CA LEU A 118 -16.68 -17.21 29.26
C LEU A 118 -15.72 -16.08 29.64
N ARG A 119 -14.79 -15.75 28.73
CA ARG A 119 -13.73 -14.74 28.89
C ARG A 119 -13.78 -13.65 27.85
N TYR A 120 -14.24 -13.98 26.65
CA TYR A 120 -14.40 -13.06 25.53
C TYR A 120 -15.83 -13.15 25.02
N LEU A 121 -16.55 -12.03 25.05
CA LEU A 121 -17.87 -11.87 24.47
C LEU A 121 -17.87 -10.64 23.56
N ASN A 122 -18.18 -10.81 22.28
CA ASN A 122 -18.35 -9.70 21.34
C ASN A 122 -19.73 -9.80 20.68
N LEU A 123 -20.52 -8.74 20.90
CA LEU A 123 -21.88 -8.55 20.43
C LEU A 123 -22.00 -7.26 19.58
N TYR A 124 -20.89 -6.66 19.13
CA TYR A 124 -20.89 -5.45 18.31
C TYR A 124 -21.57 -5.67 16.95
N GLY A 125 -22.18 -4.65 16.34
CA GLY A 125 -22.83 -4.76 15.02
C GLY A 125 -24.10 -5.63 14.94
N ASN A 126 -24.80 -5.93 16.03
CA ASN A 126 -26.02 -6.77 16.05
C ASN A 126 -27.33 -6.02 16.29
N ASN A 127 -28.45 -6.62 15.88
CA ASN A 127 -29.84 -6.11 15.93
C ASN A 127 -30.61 -6.49 17.22
N LEU A 128 -29.90 -6.76 18.31
CA LEU A 128 -30.43 -7.33 19.55
C LEU A 128 -31.40 -6.38 20.29
N LYS A 129 -32.65 -6.79 20.49
CA LYS A 129 -33.75 -5.97 21.04
C LYS A 129 -33.63 -5.71 22.53
N GLU A 130 -33.24 -6.73 23.29
CA GLU A 130 -33.02 -6.68 24.74
C GLU A 130 -31.89 -7.64 25.17
N MET A 131 -31.48 -7.56 26.43
CA MET A 131 -30.48 -8.44 27.03
C MET A 131 -30.96 -8.86 28.43
N PRO A 132 -31.01 -10.17 28.76
CA PRO A 132 -31.63 -10.62 30.01
C PRO A 132 -30.98 -10.01 31.26
N ALA A 133 -31.79 -9.36 32.10
CA ALA A 133 -31.32 -8.73 33.34
C ALA A 133 -30.63 -9.76 34.26
N GLY A 134 -29.50 -9.38 34.87
CA GLY A 134 -28.71 -10.26 35.74
C GLY A 134 -27.79 -11.27 35.01
N ILE A 135 -27.74 -11.29 33.67
CA ILE A 135 -26.93 -12.28 32.94
C ILE A 135 -25.41 -12.09 33.12
N LEU A 136 -24.92 -10.85 33.18
CA LEU A 136 -23.49 -10.54 33.33
C LEU A 136 -22.88 -11.03 34.66
N PRO A 137 -23.53 -10.90 35.84
CA PRO A 137 -23.08 -11.51 37.09
C PRO A 137 -22.71 -12.99 37.01
N HIS A 138 -23.40 -13.77 36.16
CA HIS A 138 -23.06 -15.19 35.95
C HIS A 138 -21.79 -15.38 35.11
N LEU A 139 -21.49 -14.43 34.21
CA LEU A 139 -20.31 -14.40 33.34
C LEU A 139 -19.07 -13.80 34.04
N SER A 140 -18.90 -14.09 35.34
CA SER A 140 -17.85 -13.56 36.23
C SER A 140 -16.38 -13.77 35.79
N GLN A 141 -16.13 -14.49 34.69
CA GLN A 141 -14.80 -14.75 34.13
C GLN A 141 -14.45 -13.89 32.92
N LEU A 142 -15.34 -12.97 32.49
CA LEU A 142 -15.10 -12.07 31.36
C LEU A 142 -13.85 -11.20 31.57
N GLN A 143 -13.03 -11.15 30.52
CA GLN A 143 -11.84 -10.33 30.35
C GLN A 143 -12.05 -9.32 29.20
N PHE A 144 -12.79 -9.72 28.16
CA PHE A 144 -13.21 -8.87 27.04
C PHE A 144 -14.74 -8.90 26.87
N LEU A 145 -15.35 -7.72 26.76
CA LEU A 145 -16.78 -7.53 26.50
C LEU A 145 -16.96 -6.37 25.50
N SER A 146 -17.78 -6.57 24.47
CA SER A 146 -18.16 -5.53 23.51
C SER A 146 -19.63 -5.68 23.12
N VAL A 147 -20.41 -4.59 23.14
CA VAL A 147 -21.87 -4.57 22.90
C VAL A 147 -22.26 -3.46 21.91
N ASN A 148 -23.40 -3.56 21.20
CA ASN A 148 -23.73 -2.74 20.02
C ASN A 148 -24.80 -1.65 20.18
N ARG A 149 -24.61 -0.60 19.38
CA ARG A 149 -25.46 0.55 19.00
C ARG A 149 -26.94 0.28 18.65
N ALA A 150 -27.27 -0.80 17.93
CA ALA A 150 -28.42 -0.75 17.00
C ALA A 150 -29.83 -0.89 17.59
N SER A 151 -29.99 -1.33 18.85
CA SER A 151 -31.33 -1.66 19.40
C SER A 151 -31.33 -1.79 20.94
N GLY A 152 -32.52 -2.00 21.52
CA GLY A 152 -32.89 -1.61 22.89
C GLY A 152 -32.17 -2.25 24.09
N ILE A 153 -31.12 -3.06 23.91
CA ILE A 153 -30.31 -3.72 24.96
C ILE A 153 -30.14 -2.86 26.21
N PHE A 154 -29.64 -1.63 26.06
CA PHE A 154 -29.16 -0.85 27.21
C PHE A 154 -30.26 -0.52 28.21
N LYS A 155 -31.52 -0.38 27.76
CA LYS A 155 -32.70 -0.21 28.64
C LYS A 155 -33.00 -1.42 29.54
N THR A 156 -32.28 -2.53 29.39
CA THR A 156 -32.50 -3.79 30.12
C THR A 156 -31.28 -4.31 30.89
N VAL A 157 -30.08 -3.80 30.60
CA VAL A 157 -28.84 -4.18 31.32
C VAL A 157 -28.61 -3.20 32.47
N ARG A 158 -28.62 -3.68 33.71
CA ARG A 158 -28.33 -2.85 34.87
C ARG A 158 -26.84 -2.53 34.94
N VAL A 159 -26.48 -1.33 35.37
CA VAL A 159 -25.08 -0.92 35.48
C VAL A 159 -24.31 -1.75 36.51
N GLU A 160 -24.95 -2.18 37.60
CA GLU A 160 -24.32 -3.04 38.60
C GLU A 160 -24.00 -4.44 38.05
N ASP A 161 -24.76 -4.90 37.05
CA ASP A 161 -24.50 -6.16 36.34
C ASP A 161 -23.20 -6.06 35.51
N VAL A 162 -22.88 -4.89 34.95
CA VAL A 162 -21.59 -4.62 34.29
C VAL A 162 -20.47 -4.42 35.31
N ALA A 163 -20.70 -3.60 36.34
CA ALA A 163 -19.69 -3.22 37.33
C ALA A 163 -19.18 -4.41 38.17
N CYS A 164 -19.99 -5.47 38.33
CA CYS A 164 -19.59 -6.65 39.10
C CYS A 164 -18.52 -7.55 38.42
N LEU A 165 -18.16 -7.28 37.15
CA LEU A 165 -17.23 -8.08 36.35
C LEU A 165 -15.75 -7.87 36.74
N LYS A 166 -15.36 -8.44 37.88
CA LYS A 166 -14.04 -8.28 38.56
C LYS A 166 -12.80 -8.83 37.81
N ARG A 167 -12.91 -9.17 36.53
CA ARG A 167 -11.82 -9.71 35.69
C ARG A 167 -11.63 -8.98 34.36
N MET A 168 -12.35 -7.88 34.13
CA MET A 168 -12.31 -7.13 32.88
C MET A 168 -10.93 -6.51 32.61
N GLU A 169 -10.46 -6.68 31.37
CA GLU A 169 -9.23 -6.10 30.82
C GLU A 169 -9.56 -5.11 29.70
N THR A 170 -10.59 -5.41 28.89
CA THR A 170 -11.06 -4.60 27.76
C THR A 170 -12.59 -4.53 27.72
N LEU A 171 -13.16 -3.34 27.90
CA LEU A 171 -14.62 -3.11 27.86
C LEU A 171 -15.00 -2.12 26.75
N ARG A 172 -15.90 -2.53 25.86
CA ARG A 172 -16.64 -1.61 24.99
C ARG A 172 -18.12 -1.68 25.33
N TYR A 173 -18.69 -0.57 25.78
CA TYR A 173 -20.03 -0.55 26.35
C TYR A 173 -20.70 0.81 26.13
N GLN A 174 -22.01 0.79 25.92
CA GLN A 174 -22.83 2.00 25.78
C GLN A 174 -23.73 2.13 27.01
N PHE A 175 -23.66 3.26 27.71
CA PHE A 175 -24.49 3.61 28.85
C PHE A 175 -25.74 4.36 28.36
N CYS A 176 -26.91 4.17 28.99
CA CYS A 176 -28.14 4.83 28.55
C CYS A 176 -28.04 6.36 28.63
N ASP A 177 -27.41 6.83 29.69
CA ASP A 177 -27.26 8.23 30.04
C ASP A 177 -26.05 8.43 30.99
N LEU A 178 -25.90 9.66 31.48
CA LEU A 178 -24.81 10.08 32.35
C LEU A 178 -24.92 9.52 33.78
N ASP A 179 -26.13 9.22 34.28
CA ASP A 179 -26.32 8.71 35.64
C ASP A 179 -26.05 7.20 35.71
N ASP A 180 -26.38 6.47 34.64
CA ASP A 180 -25.87 5.12 34.39
C ASP A 180 -24.32 5.11 34.45
N PHE A 181 -23.66 6.01 33.72
CA PHE A 181 -22.20 6.08 33.68
C PHE A 181 -21.58 6.47 35.02
N LYS A 182 -22.14 7.46 35.73
CA LYS A 182 -21.74 7.81 37.11
C LYS A 182 -21.91 6.65 38.08
N THR A 183 -22.99 5.87 37.94
CA THR A 183 -23.26 4.69 38.78
C THR A 183 -22.22 3.59 38.54
N TYR A 184 -21.73 3.45 37.31
CA TYR A 184 -20.62 2.54 36.98
C TYR A 184 -19.34 2.97 37.70
N LEU A 185 -18.92 4.23 37.53
CA LEU A 185 -17.70 4.76 38.13
C LEU A 185 -17.71 4.75 39.68
N LYS A 186 -18.89 4.87 40.30
CA LYS A 186 -19.06 4.89 41.77
C LYS A 186 -19.26 3.51 42.39
N SER A 187 -19.40 2.44 41.60
CA SER A 187 -19.58 1.09 42.13
C SER A 187 -18.33 0.58 42.86
N SER A 188 -18.52 0.07 44.07
CA SER A 188 -17.43 -0.45 44.92
C SER A 188 -16.78 -1.73 44.39
N GLU A 189 -17.33 -2.27 43.30
CA GLU A 189 -16.92 -3.46 42.58
C GLU A 189 -15.86 -3.14 41.50
N VAL A 190 -15.85 -1.91 40.99
CA VAL A 190 -14.87 -1.38 40.01
C VAL A 190 -13.55 -1.10 40.74
N ARG A 191 -12.75 -2.16 40.93
CA ARG A 191 -11.53 -2.14 41.76
C ARG A 191 -10.20 -2.20 41.00
N GLN A 192 -10.23 -2.24 39.68
CA GLN A 192 -9.03 -2.33 38.84
C GLN A 192 -9.21 -1.44 37.60
N PRO A 193 -8.20 -0.63 37.23
CA PRO A 193 -8.25 0.13 35.99
C PRO A 193 -8.20 -0.82 34.80
N LEU A 194 -9.04 -0.58 33.80
CA LEU A 194 -9.05 -1.34 32.55
C LEU A 194 -7.76 -1.11 31.76
N THR A 195 -7.35 -2.10 30.97
CA THR A 195 -6.17 -1.97 30.10
C THR A 195 -6.49 -1.11 28.88
N THR A 196 -7.66 -1.35 28.27
CA THR A 196 -8.24 -0.51 27.20
C THR A 196 -9.75 -0.38 27.41
N TYR A 197 -10.36 0.69 26.93
CA TYR A 197 -11.82 0.82 26.90
C TYR A 197 -12.30 1.77 25.81
N PHE A 198 -13.51 1.51 25.33
CA PHE A 198 -14.26 2.42 24.47
C PHE A 198 -15.67 2.53 25.05
N PHE A 199 -15.92 3.58 25.83
CA PHE A 199 -17.24 3.84 26.37
C PHE A 199 -18.04 4.72 25.43
N THR A 200 -19.32 4.42 25.28
CA THR A 200 -20.29 5.32 24.68
C THR A 200 -21.34 5.69 25.72
N ILE A 201 -21.89 6.90 25.68
CA ILE A 201 -22.90 7.37 26.63
C ILE A 201 -24.01 8.05 25.82
N GLY A 202 -25.26 7.75 26.12
CA GLY A 202 -26.43 8.29 25.41
C GLY A 202 -26.75 7.55 24.11
N GLN A 203 -27.67 8.11 23.32
CA GLN A 203 -28.32 7.40 22.22
C GLN A 203 -27.60 7.66 20.88
N LEU A 204 -26.61 6.83 20.50
CA LEU A 204 -26.08 6.85 19.12
C LEU A 204 -27.18 6.56 18.08
N GLY A 205 -27.65 7.58 17.38
CA GLY A 205 -28.43 7.43 16.14
C GLY A 205 -27.68 6.61 15.08
N VAL A 206 -28.37 6.06 14.09
CA VAL A 206 -27.79 5.16 13.06
C VAL A 206 -27.05 5.97 11.98
N ASP A 207 -25.87 6.44 12.36
CA ASP A 207 -25.08 7.39 11.58
C ASP A 207 -23.95 6.72 10.79
N ARG A 208 -23.97 6.93 9.46
CA ARG A 208 -23.06 6.32 8.48
C ARG A 208 -21.62 6.85 8.63
N VAL A 209 -21.44 8.07 9.13
CA VAL A 209 -20.10 8.68 9.32
C VAL A 209 -19.33 7.98 10.46
N MET A 210 -20.01 7.67 11.56
CA MET A 210 -19.40 6.98 12.70
C MET A 210 -18.99 5.55 12.39
N ASP A 211 -19.73 4.83 11.54
CA ASP A 211 -19.32 3.51 11.07
C ASP A 211 -17.99 3.59 10.29
N ALA A 212 -17.83 4.59 9.40
CA ALA A 212 -16.59 4.78 8.65
C ALA A 212 -15.38 5.07 9.55
N LEU A 213 -15.54 5.92 10.58
CA LEU A 213 -14.49 6.19 11.58
C LEU A 213 -14.12 4.93 12.39
N LEU A 214 -15.11 4.10 12.75
CA LEU A 214 -14.89 2.86 13.48
C LEU A 214 -14.34 1.72 12.59
N TYR A 215 -14.50 1.79 11.26
CA TYR A 215 -13.82 0.92 10.29
C TYR A 215 -12.35 1.30 10.02
N MET A 216 -11.95 2.54 10.31
CA MET A 216 -10.60 3.06 10.03
C MET A 216 -9.54 2.69 11.06
N THR A 217 -9.91 2.21 12.25
CA THR A 217 -8.93 1.81 13.28
C THR A 217 -8.45 0.36 13.08
N PRO A 218 -7.13 0.09 13.04
CA PRO A 218 -6.62 -1.28 12.97
C PRO A 218 -7.09 -2.14 14.15
N GLU A 219 -7.40 -3.42 13.91
CA GLU A 219 -8.06 -4.31 14.89
C GLU A 219 -7.28 -4.58 16.20
N GLU A 220 -6.08 -4.00 16.37
CA GLU A 220 -5.17 -4.23 17.50
C GLU A 220 -4.66 -2.95 18.20
N VAL A 221 -5.13 -1.75 17.81
CA VAL A 221 -4.72 -0.47 18.43
C VAL A 221 -5.93 0.26 19.00
N PHE A 222 -6.12 0.17 20.32
CA PHE A 222 -7.16 0.91 21.05
C PHE A 222 -6.55 1.66 22.22
N TYR A 223 -6.90 2.93 22.35
CA TYR A 223 -6.50 3.74 23.51
C TYR A 223 -7.59 3.63 24.60
N LYS A 224 -7.66 4.62 25.49
CA LYS A 224 -8.66 4.73 26.56
C LYS A 224 -9.62 5.86 26.21
N GLU A 225 -10.82 5.51 25.75
CA GLU A 225 -11.67 6.39 24.94
C GLU A 225 -13.11 6.45 25.46
N VAL A 226 -13.72 7.64 25.41
CA VAL A 226 -15.12 7.88 25.80
C VAL A 226 -15.81 8.72 24.72
N LEU A 227 -17.05 8.36 24.36
CA LEU A 227 -17.88 9.04 23.37
C LEU A 227 -19.26 9.36 23.97
N LEU A 228 -19.62 10.62 24.12
CA LEU A 228 -21.00 11.03 24.42
C LEU A 228 -21.77 11.22 23.10
N HIS A 229 -23.05 10.86 23.06
CA HIS A 229 -23.95 11.17 21.96
C HIS A 229 -25.37 11.48 22.47
N ASP A 230 -26.03 12.53 21.97
CA ASP A 230 -27.38 12.94 22.40
C ASP A 230 -27.53 13.08 23.94
N CYS A 231 -26.52 13.64 24.63
CA CYS A 231 -26.45 13.72 26.09
C CYS A 231 -26.68 15.14 26.65
N ARG A 232 -27.45 15.22 27.75
CA ARG A 232 -27.72 16.45 28.50
C ARG A 232 -26.61 16.78 29.51
N ILE A 233 -25.50 17.35 29.03
CA ILE A 233 -24.33 17.63 29.89
C ILE A 233 -24.36 18.98 30.63
N GLY A 234 -25.29 19.89 30.33
CA GLY A 234 -25.38 21.22 30.99
C GLY A 234 -26.60 21.43 31.91
N GLU A 235 -27.41 20.40 32.20
CA GLU A 235 -28.42 20.53 33.26
C GLU A 235 -27.73 20.78 34.63
N LYS A 236 -28.10 21.85 35.34
CA LYS A 236 -27.39 22.28 36.57
C LYS A 236 -27.38 21.20 37.65
N GLY A 237 -26.21 20.58 37.83
CA GLY A 237 -25.96 19.46 38.75
C GLY A 237 -25.49 18.18 38.05
N MET A 238 -25.61 18.08 36.73
CA MET A 238 -25.20 16.92 35.93
C MET A 238 -23.70 16.93 35.58
N PHE A 239 -22.83 16.96 36.60
CA PHE A 239 -21.39 16.83 36.41
C PHE A 239 -21.06 15.49 35.71
N LEU A 240 -20.49 15.55 34.51
CA LEU A 240 -19.88 14.40 33.85
C LEU A 240 -18.60 14.05 34.62
N GLU A 241 -18.58 12.88 35.25
CA GLU A 241 -17.38 12.32 35.87
C GLU A 241 -16.69 11.40 34.87
N LEU A 242 -15.36 11.49 34.75
CA LEU A 242 -14.55 10.72 33.79
C LEU A 242 -13.47 9.89 34.54
N PRO A 243 -13.02 8.76 33.98
CA PRO A 243 -11.88 8.03 34.53
C PRO A 243 -10.59 8.86 34.47
N GLU A 244 -9.73 8.77 35.49
CA GLU A 244 -8.48 9.54 35.58
C GLU A 244 -7.47 9.23 34.46
N ASP A 245 -7.59 8.03 33.87
CA ASP A 245 -6.71 7.49 32.83
C ASP A 245 -7.27 7.61 31.40
N VAL A 246 -8.34 8.39 31.21
CA VAL A 246 -8.92 8.65 29.88
C VAL A 246 -7.93 9.40 29.00
N SER A 247 -7.79 8.94 27.76
CA SER A 247 -6.82 9.47 26.79
C SER A 247 -7.48 10.14 25.58
N ALA A 248 -8.71 9.75 25.23
CA ALA A 248 -9.53 10.44 24.25
C ALA A 248 -10.99 10.61 24.73
N LEU A 249 -11.59 11.73 24.40
CA LEU A 249 -13.00 12.03 24.69
C LEU A 249 -13.65 12.67 23.46
N THR A 250 -14.83 12.21 23.07
CA THR A 250 -15.61 12.79 21.97
C THR A 250 -17.04 13.08 22.43
N ILE A 251 -17.67 14.16 21.95
CA ILE A 251 -19.02 14.58 22.32
C ILE A 251 -19.85 14.87 21.06
N GLY A 252 -20.92 14.12 20.79
CA GLY A 252 -21.79 14.27 19.61
C GLY A 252 -23.21 14.70 19.96
N ARG A 253 -23.85 15.59 19.18
CA ARG A 253 -25.28 15.99 19.34
C ARG A 253 -25.72 16.38 20.76
N CYS A 254 -24.78 16.81 21.61
CA CYS A 254 -25.07 17.23 22.97
C CYS A 254 -25.47 18.70 22.93
N HIS A 255 -26.76 18.97 22.70
CA HIS A 255 -27.26 20.33 22.48
C HIS A 255 -27.19 21.19 23.76
N ASP A 256 -27.71 20.69 24.89
CA ASP A 256 -27.87 21.38 26.18
C ASP A 256 -26.54 21.74 26.92
N ALA A 257 -25.44 22.01 26.21
CA ALA A 257 -24.08 21.71 26.68
C ALA A 257 -23.19 22.95 26.95
N SER A 258 -23.40 23.64 28.06
CA SER A 258 -22.42 24.61 28.57
C SER A 258 -21.19 23.89 29.17
N LEU A 259 -20.22 23.52 28.33
CA LEU A 259 -18.88 23.05 28.77
C LEU A 259 -18.15 24.08 29.66
N CYS A 260 -18.60 25.33 29.56
CA CYS A 260 -18.06 26.50 30.22
C CYS A 260 -18.25 26.50 31.76
N ASP A 261 -19.07 25.59 32.33
CA ASP A 261 -19.01 25.20 33.74
C ASP A 261 -17.96 24.05 33.92
N VAL A 262 -16.67 24.36 33.73
CA VAL A 262 -15.50 23.47 33.43
C VAL A 262 -15.20 22.33 34.44
N SER A 263 -16.04 22.17 35.46
CA SER A 263 -16.10 21.05 36.40
C SER A 263 -16.01 19.61 35.85
N PRO A 264 -16.56 19.19 34.69
CA PRO A 264 -16.58 17.77 34.30
C PRO A 264 -15.20 17.19 33.95
N PHE A 265 -14.23 18.05 33.62
CA PHE A 265 -12.91 17.60 33.19
C PHE A 265 -11.95 17.35 34.36
N LYS A 266 -12.28 17.80 35.58
CA LYS A 266 -11.37 18.00 36.72
C LYS A 266 -10.48 16.81 37.14
N HIS A 267 -10.84 15.59 36.73
CA HIS A 267 -10.10 14.36 37.04
C HIS A 267 -9.40 13.73 35.82
N ALA A 268 -9.74 14.15 34.59
CA ALA A 268 -9.29 13.57 33.32
C ALA A 268 -7.85 14.00 32.91
N THR A 269 -6.91 13.97 33.85
CA THR A 269 -5.54 14.51 33.68
C THR A 269 -4.73 13.87 32.53
N SER A 270 -5.10 12.65 32.13
CA SER A 270 -4.43 11.89 31.05
C SER A 270 -4.92 12.23 29.63
N LEU A 271 -5.87 13.17 29.48
CA LEU A 271 -6.58 13.42 28.23
C LEU A 271 -5.67 14.03 27.14
N LYS A 272 -5.50 13.31 26.02
CA LYS A 272 -4.66 13.70 24.87
C LYS A 272 -5.45 14.11 23.64
N SER A 273 -6.67 13.63 23.47
CA SER A 273 -7.51 13.94 22.30
C SER A 273 -8.92 14.33 22.71
N PHE A 274 -9.45 15.43 22.16
CA PHE A 274 -10.80 15.91 22.41
C PHE A 274 -11.54 16.14 21.09
N GLY A 275 -12.72 15.55 20.96
CA GLY A 275 -13.61 15.65 19.81
C GLY A 275 -14.97 16.25 20.20
N MET A 276 -15.57 17.06 19.32
CA MET A 276 -16.96 17.49 19.49
C MET A 276 -17.67 17.65 18.15
N TRP A 277 -18.93 17.25 18.02
CA TRP A 277 -19.66 17.39 16.76
C TRP A 277 -21.19 17.49 16.89
N GLU A 278 -21.83 18.22 15.97
CA GLU A 278 -23.30 18.45 15.92
C GLU A 278 -23.93 19.03 17.21
N CYS A 279 -23.13 19.57 18.13
CA CYS A 279 -23.61 20.17 19.39
C CYS A 279 -24.04 21.64 19.19
N ASP A 280 -25.23 21.85 18.61
CA ASP A 280 -25.62 23.15 18.07
C ASP A 280 -25.64 24.34 19.04
N GLU A 281 -26.00 24.19 20.33
CA GLU A 281 -26.19 25.35 21.22
C GLU A 281 -24.90 25.86 21.87
N ILE A 282 -23.78 25.14 21.73
CA ILE A 282 -22.52 25.44 22.43
C ILE A 282 -21.86 26.70 21.85
N GLU A 283 -21.82 27.79 22.60
CA GLU A 283 -21.11 29.02 22.19
C GLU A 283 -19.59 28.97 22.47
N CYS A 284 -19.17 28.29 23.54
CA CYS A 284 -17.78 28.25 24.05
C CYS A 284 -17.34 26.85 24.55
N LEU A 285 -16.03 26.55 24.54
CA LEU A 285 -15.50 25.36 25.25
C LEU A 285 -15.22 25.65 26.73
N VAL A 286 -14.77 26.87 27.05
CA VAL A 286 -14.36 27.31 28.39
C VAL A 286 -14.95 28.71 28.64
N SER A 287 -15.48 28.98 29.84
CA SER A 287 -15.67 30.35 30.34
C SER A 287 -14.78 30.58 31.55
N MET A 288 -14.16 31.76 31.63
CA MET A 288 -13.28 32.15 32.73
C MET A 288 -14.03 32.74 33.93
N SER A 289 -15.19 32.18 34.27
CA SER A 289 -16.01 32.58 35.41
C SER A 289 -15.56 31.94 36.73
N GLU A 290 -15.16 30.67 36.72
CA GLU A 290 -14.66 29.94 37.90
C GLU A 290 -13.43 29.05 37.60
N SER A 291 -12.75 28.58 38.66
CA SER A 291 -11.37 28.09 38.60
C SER A 291 -11.22 26.59 38.29
N SER A 292 -11.06 26.23 37.01
CA SER A 292 -10.31 25.04 36.57
C SER A 292 -10.00 25.08 35.08
N THR A 293 -8.74 25.33 34.70
CA THR A 293 -8.28 25.49 33.30
C THR A 293 -7.17 24.50 32.90
N ASP A 294 -6.67 23.75 33.88
CA ASP A 294 -5.53 22.82 33.81
C ASP A 294 -5.75 21.61 32.88
N VAL A 295 -6.99 21.16 32.67
CA VAL A 295 -7.24 19.86 32.02
C VAL A 295 -7.04 19.90 30.51
N PHE A 296 -7.16 21.07 29.90
CA PHE A 296 -6.77 21.27 28.50
C PHE A 296 -5.25 21.54 28.36
N GLU A 297 -4.45 21.47 29.43
CA GLU A 297 -2.99 21.59 29.36
C GLU A 297 -2.36 20.40 28.62
N SER A 298 -2.76 19.17 28.96
CA SER A 298 -2.18 17.92 28.46
C SER A 298 -2.72 17.46 27.09
N LEU A 299 -3.64 18.23 26.50
CA LEU A 299 -4.29 17.92 25.23
C LEU A 299 -3.32 18.06 24.05
N GLU A 300 -3.16 17.00 23.24
CA GLU A 300 -2.32 16.99 22.03
C GLU A 300 -3.14 17.15 20.73
N SER A 301 -4.43 16.82 20.73
CA SER A 301 -5.30 16.91 19.54
C SER A 301 -6.70 17.43 19.89
N LEU A 302 -7.23 18.34 19.06
CA LEU A 302 -8.55 18.95 19.19
C LEU A 302 -9.30 18.90 17.85
N TYR A 303 -10.51 18.35 17.84
CA TYR A 303 -11.37 18.20 16.66
C TYR A 303 -12.79 18.71 16.96
N LEU A 304 -13.29 19.73 16.26
CA LEU A 304 -14.68 20.21 16.38
C LEU A 304 -15.36 20.19 15.01
N LYS A 305 -16.58 19.65 14.86
CA LYS A 305 -17.28 19.64 13.56
C LYS A 305 -18.81 19.87 13.63
N THR A 306 -19.39 20.65 12.71
CA THR A 306 -20.84 20.85 12.58
C THR A 306 -21.46 21.55 13.81
N LEU A 307 -20.80 22.57 14.38
CA LEU A 307 -21.29 23.28 15.58
C LEU A 307 -21.96 24.61 15.22
N ARG A 308 -23.30 24.68 15.21
CA ARG A 308 -24.02 25.85 14.67
C ARG A 308 -23.82 27.15 15.44
N ASN A 309 -23.89 27.19 16.77
CA ASN A 309 -23.75 28.43 17.56
C ASN A 309 -22.33 28.69 18.08
N PHE A 310 -21.35 27.84 17.78
CA PHE A 310 -19.99 27.94 18.32
C PHE A 310 -19.25 29.18 17.79
N ARG A 311 -18.64 29.96 18.69
CA ARG A 311 -18.05 31.27 18.36
C ARG A 311 -16.60 31.44 18.79
N VAL A 312 -16.19 30.85 19.92
CA VAL A 312 -14.87 31.08 20.52
C VAL A 312 -14.46 29.90 21.40
N PHE A 313 -13.17 29.56 21.48
CA PHE A 313 -12.72 28.53 22.43
C PHE A 313 -12.89 28.96 23.89
N ILE A 314 -12.45 30.17 24.24
CA ILE A 314 -12.46 30.71 25.60
C ILE A 314 -13.29 31.99 25.66
N LYS A 315 -14.36 31.98 26.46
CA LYS A 315 -15.17 33.15 26.79
C LYS A 315 -14.63 33.81 28.06
N ARG A 316 -14.49 35.13 28.05
CA ARG A 316 -14.23 35.93 29.26
C ARG A 316 -15.53 36.59 29.70
N GLU A 317 -15.95 36.37 30.95
CA GLU A 317 -17.16 36.97 31.50
C GLU A 317 -16.82 37.95 32.64
N GLY A 318 -17.09 39.23 32.41
CA GLY A 318 -16.89 40.31 33.37
C GLY A 318 -15.53 41.02 33.26
N ALA A 319 -15.47 42.24 33.81
CA ALA A 319 -14.28 43.09 33.84
C ALA A 319 -13.27 42.63 34.90
N ALA A 320 -12.79 41.39 34.78
CA ALA A 320 -11.67 40.88 35.57
C ALA A 320 -10.37 41.57 35.11
N PRO A 321 -9.53 42.12 36.02
CA PRO A 321 -8.32 42.85 35.63
C PRO A 321 -7.34 42.00 34.82
N HIS A 322 -6.57 42.64 33.93
CA HIS A 322 -5.58 42.03 33.02
C HIS A 322 -4.36 41.37 33.71
N SER A 323 -4.48 40.93 34.97
CA SER A 323 -3.43 40.30 35.78
C SER A 323 -3.57 38.77 35.92
N CYS A 324 -4.57 38.15 35.30
CA CYS A 324 -4.67 36.69 35.20
C CYS A 324 -3.74 36.13 34.11
N GLN A 325 -2.42 36.35 34.28
CA GLN A 325 -1.39 35.73 33.45
C GLN A 325 -1.23 34.25 33.82
N SER A 326 -0.70 33.46 32.86
CA SER A 326 -0.55 31.99 32.92
C SER A 326 -1.83 31.19 33.18
N ASN A 327 -2.65 31.03 32.13
CA ASN A 327 -3.37 29.79 31.90
C ASN A 327 -2.49 28.92 30.97
N SER A 328 -2.25 27.66 31.29
CA SER A 328 -1.49 26.70 30.48
C SER A 328 -2.35 25.92 29.46
N THR A 329 -3.64 26.28 29.35
CA THR A 329 -4.65 25.73 28.45
C THR A 329 -4.15 25.67 27.00
N PHE A 330 -4.18 24.46 26.42
CA PHE A 330 -3.67 24.09 25.09
C PHE A 330 -2.15 24.11 24.90
N SER A 331 -1.34 24.22 25.97
CA SER A 331 0.13 24.27 25.86
C SER A 331 0.81 23.07 25.17
N HIS A 332 0.21 21.88 25.21
CA HIS A 332 0.71 20.69 24.51
C HIS A 332 0.01 20.38 23.18
N LEU A 333 -0.89 21.27 22.71
CA LEU A 333 -1.72 21.01 21.52
C LEU A 333 -0.87 21.00 20.25
N LYS A 334 -1.01 19.93 19.45
CA LYS A 334 -0.29 19.69 18.19
C LYS A 334 -1.19 19.68 16.97
N LYS A 335 -2.42 19.16 17.06
CA LYS A 335 -3.38 19.18 15.96
C LYS A 335 -4.68 19.87 16.37
N LEU A 336 -5.14 20.78 15.51
CA LEU A 336 -6.43 21.46 15.62
C LEU A 336 -7.19 21.29 14.30
N THR A 337 -8.35 20.63 14.33
CA THR A 337 -9.25 20.49 13.18
C THR A 337 -10.63 21.06 13.52
N ILE A 338 -11.16 21.93 12.68
CA ILE A 338 -12.50 22.51 12.75
C ILE A 338 -13.25 22.22 11.45
N GLY A 339 -14.55 21.94 11.51
CA GLY A 339 -15.40 21.74 10.33
C GLY A 339 -16.81 22.28 10.51
N GLU A 340 -17.46 22.80 9.48
CA GLU A 340 -18.91 23.08 9.44
C GLU A 340 -19.43 23.93 10.64
N CYS A 341 -18.66 24.91 11.15
CA CYS A 341 -19.07 25.76 12.30
C CYS A 341 -19.54 27.16 11.85
N PRO A 342 -20.83 27.35 11.45
CA PRO A 342 -21.31 28.56 10.77
C PRO A 342 -21.56 29.80 11.67
N SER A 343 -21.23 29.76 12.96
CA SER A 343 -21.19 30.98 13.81
C SER A 343 -19.76 31.44 14.14
N MET A 344 -18.73 30.66 13.79
CA MET A 344 -17.37 30.93 14.25
C MET A 344 -16.71 31.99 13.36
N LYS A 345 -16.77 33.26 13.82
CA LYS A 345 -16.14 34.39 13.12
C LYS A 345 -14.62 34.31 13.09
N ASN A 346 -13.98 33.92 14.19
CA ASN A 346 -12.52 33.81 14.27
C ASN A 346 -12.12 32.54 15.01
N LEU A 347 -10.94 31.99 14.72
CA LEU A 347 -10.47 30.74 15.35
C LEU A 347 -10.00 30.99 16.79
N PHE A 348 -9.02 31.88 17.00
CA PHE A 348 -8.55 32.26 18.35
C PHE A 348 -8.01 33.69 18.42
N SER A 349 -8.03 34.28 19.60
CA SER A 349 -7.50 35.62 19.87
C SER A 349 -5.97 35.63 20.02
N LEU A 350 -5.35 36.79 19.77
CA LEU A 350 -3.89 37.02 19.81
C LEU A 350 -3.22 36.52 21.09
N ASP A 351 -3.90 36.70 22.21
CA ASP A 351 -3.43 36.41 23.57
C ASP A 351 -3.37 34.90 23.90
N MET A 352 -4.06 34.06 23.12
CA MET A 352 -3.98 32.60 23.23
C MET A 352 -2.71 32.02 22.58
N LEU A 353 -2.07 32.76 21.66
CA LEU A 353 -0.91 32.28 20.87
C LEU A 353 0.29 31.78 21.69
N PRO A 354 0.68 32.37 22.85
CA PRO A 354 1.79 31.85 23.66
C PRO A 354 1.63 30.39 24.08
N ASN A 355 0.38 29.93 24.23
CA ASN A 355 0.06 28.54 24.56
C ASN A 355 0.06 27.63 23.33
N LEU A 356 -0.22 28.16 22.13
CA LEU A 356 -0.30 27.36 20.90
C LEU A 356 1.07 27.12 20.24
N THR A 357 2.17 27.36 20.96
CA THR A 357 3.54 27.27 20.43
C THR A 357 3.99 25.86 20.04
N ASN A 358 3.33 24.81 20.52
CA ASN A 358 3.56 23.41 20.11
C ASN A 358 2.66 22.94 18.95
N LEU A 359 1.78 23.80 18.42
CA LEU A 359 0.82 23.45 17.38
C LEU A 359 1.55 23.11 16.07
N GLU A 360 1.32 21.91 15.54
CA GLU A 360 1.95 21.36 14.33
C GLU A 360 0.99 21.38 13.12
N GLU A 361 -0.32 21.27 13.33
CA GLU A 361 -1.31 21.23 12.25
C GLU A 361 -2.60 22.00 12.63
N ILE A 362 -3.03 22.89 11.73
CA ILE A 362 -4.35 23.54 11.74
C ILE A 362 -5.12 23.08 10.50
N GLU A 363 -6.40 22.80 10.67
CA GLU A 363 -7.34 22.38 9.62
C GLU A 363 -8.71 23.02 9.90
N VAL A 364 -9.30 23.73 8.93
CA VAL A 364 -10.58 24.44 9.08
C VAL A 364 -11.41 24.28 7.80
N ASP A 365 -12.59 23.67 7.90
CA ASP A 365 -13.45 23.33 6.76
C ASP A 365 -14.89 23.87 6.92
N GLU A 366 -15.59 24.26 5.86
CA GLU A 366 -17.03 24.63 5.82
C GLU A 366 -17.51 25.69 6.86
N CYS A 367 -16.60 26.46 7.46
CA CYS A 367 -16.91 27.50 8.45
C CYS A 367 -17.28 28.84 7.77
N HIS A 368 -18.43 28.87 7.10
CA HIS A 368 -18.73 29.90 6.09
C HIS A 368 -18.61 31.38 6.52
N VAL A 369 -18.89 31.71 7.79
CA VAL A 369 -18.88 33.11 8.28
C VAL A 369 -17.54 33.56 8.87
N MET A 370 -16.52 32.68 8.86
CA MET A 370 -15.22 33.00 9.46
C MET A 370 -14.60 34.17 8.69
N GLU A 371 -14.24 35.25 9.39
CA GLU A 371 -13.71 36.48 8.83
C GLU A 371 -12.18 36.54 8.91
N GLU A 372 -11.58 36.14 10.04
CA GLU A 372 -10.14 35.91 10.17
C GLU A 372 -9.83 34.62 10.95
N ILE A 373 -8.60 34.10 10.90
CA ILE A 373 -8.20 33.00 11.79
C ILE A 373 -7.81 33.56 13.18
N ILE A 374 -7.07 34.66 13.22
CA ILE A 374 -6.53 35.28 14.43
C ILE A 374 -6.92 36.75 14.47
N THR A 375 -7.48 37.22 15.60
CA THR A 375 -7.81 38.64 15.82
C THR A 375 -7.14 39.20 17.07
N LYS A 376 -7.00 40.53 17.12
CA LYS A 376 -6.73 41.23 18.39
C LYS A 376 -7.99 41.28 19.26
N ASP A 377 -7.79 41.47 20.56
CA ASP A 377 -8.87 41.72 21.52
C ASP A 377 -9.25 43.21 21.48
N ASP A 378 -10.23 43.58 20.65
CA ASP A 378 -10.73 44.95 20.57
C ASP A 378 -11.82 45.18 21.64
N GLU A 379 -11.52 46.01 22.64
CA GLU A 379 -12.51 46.51 23.61
C GLU A 379 -13.38 47.62 23.00
N GLU A 380 -14.70 47.47 23.11
CA GLU A 380 -15.77 48.44 22.80
C GLU A 380 -15.88 48.96 21.33
N GLU A 381 -16.95 48.52 20.63
CA GLU A 381 -17.53 49.19 19.45
C GLU A 381 -18.08 50.60 19.84
N GLY A 382 -17.20 51.57 20.11
CA GLY A 382 -17.58 52.77 20.87
C GLY A 382 -17.03 54.12 20.40
N MET A 383 -15.80 54.22 19.90
CA MET A 383 -15.19 55.51 19.51
C MET A 383 -14.35 55.45 18.23
N MET A 384 -14.63 56.38 17.31
CA MET A 384 -13.72 56.68 16.20
C MET A 384 -12.55 57.53 16.70
N VAL A 385 -11.32 57.03 16.53
CA VAL A 385 -10.09 57.80 16.69
C VAL A 385 -9.26 57.61 15.42
N GLU A 386 -9.05 58.70 14.67
CA GLU A 386 -8.14 58.72 13.52
C GLU A 386 -6.68 58.78 14.00
N ASP A 387 -5.78 58.11 13.28
CA ASP A 387 -4.32 58.24 13.31
C ASP A 387 -3.59 58.18 14.69
N SER A 388 -3.40 56.96 15.22
CA SER A 388 -2.32 56.68 16.19
C SER A 388 -1.51 55.41 15.87
N ILE A 389 -0.59 55.59 14.93
CA ILE A 389 0.68 54.87 14.67
C ILE A 389 1.06 53.70 15.63
N ASN A 390 1.47 52.58 15.01
CA ASN A 390 2.19 51.43 15.57
C ASN A 390 1.50 50.61 16.67
N ASP A 391 0.90 49.48 16.27
CA ASP A 391 1.11 48.22 16.99
C ASP A 391 1.26 47.04 15.99
N TYR A 392 2.44 46.94 15.39
CA TYR A 392 2.88 45.78 14.61
C TYR A 392 3.12 44.59 15.56
N ALA A 393 2.03 43.98 15.98
CA ALA A 393 2.03 42.80 16.85
C ALA A 393 2.61 41.60 16.09
N VAL A 394 3.93 41.40 16.19
CA VAL A 394 4.61 40.20 15.69
C VAL A 394 4.36 39.06 16.66
N THR A 395 3.80 37.95 16.17
CA THR A 395 3.47 36.76 16.98
C THR A 395 4.01 35.50 16.33
N HIS A 396 4.11 34.40 17.08
CA HIS A 396 4.86 33.20 16.66
C HIS A 396 4.05 31.90 16.86
N LEU A 397 4.02 31.06 15.83
CA LEU A 397 3.64 29.64 15.89
C LEU A 397 4.81 28.80 15.35
N PRO A 398 5.90 28.66 16.12
CA PRO A 398 7.20 28.22 15.59
C PRO A 398 7.22 26.75 15.14
N ASN A 399 6.32 25.90 15.64
CA ASN A 399 6.24 24.47 15.31
C ASN A 399 5.16 24.13 14.26
N LEU A 400 4.39 25.11 13.77
CA LEU A 400 3.30 24.85 12.82
C LEU A 400 3.86 24.36 11.49
N LYS A 401 3.46 23.17 11.05
CA LYS A 401 3.89 22.46 9.83
C LYS A 401 2.81 22.42 8.76
N ALA A 402 1.53 22.40 9.12
CA ALA A 402 0.43 22.33 8.16
C ALA A 402 -0.70 23.32 8.50
N LEU A 403 -1.22 24.02 7.49
CA LEU A 403 -2.38 24.90 7.59
C LEU A 403 -3.37 24.61 6.45
N LYS A 404 -4.49 23.98 6.76
CA LYS A 404 -5.50 23.57 5.79
C LYS A 404 -6.77 24.38 6.02
N LEU A 405 -7.29 25.00 4.96
CA LEU A 405 -8.47 25.85 4.95
C LEU A 405 -9.36 25.42 3.78
N SER A 406 -10.64 25.18 4.02
CA SER A 406 -11.58 24.80 2.96
C SER A 406 -13.00 25.32 3.17
N ASN A 407 -13.65 25.73 2.08
CA ASN A 407 -15.04 26.20 2.01
C ASN A 407 -15.35 27.40 2.95
N LEU A 408 -14.44 28.39 2.99
CA LEU A 408 -14.51 29.59 3.84
C LEU A 408 -14.78 30.89 3.03
N PRO A 409 -16.01 31.12 2.51
CA PRO A 409 -16.33 32.25 1.65
C PRO A 409 -16.18 33.66 2.27
N GLU A 410 -16.30 33.84 3.59
CA GLU A 410 -16.14 35.15 4.24
C GLU A 410 -14.72 35.47 4.73
N LEU A 411 -13.79 34.51 4.70
CA LEU A 411 -12.46 34.65 5.30
C LEU A 411 -11.64 35.68 4.52
N LYS A 412 -11.04 36.68 5.19
CA LYS A 412 -10.32 37.82 4.60
C LYS A 412 -8.82 37.74 4.79
N GLY A 413 -8.38 37.24 5.94
CA GLY A 413 -6.98 37.09 6.33
C GLY A 413 -6.82 36.02 7.39
N ILE A 414 -5.59 35.55 7.61
CA ILE A 414 -5.30 34.68 8.76
C ILE A 414 -4.97 35.50 10.01
N PHE A 415 -4.36 36.68 9.86
CA PHE A 415 -4.13 37.63 10.96
C PHE A 415 -3.94 39.05 10.41
N HIS A 416 -4.40 40.07 11.14
CA HIS A 416 -4.18 41.49 10.84
C HIS A 416 -2.75 42.00 11.05
N GLY A 417 -1.85 41.20 11.65
CA GLY A 417 -0.42 41.52 11.82
C GLY A 417 0.50 40.39 11.34
N ALA A 418 1.77 40.46 11.72
CA ALA A 418 2.82 39.57 11.23
C ALA A 418 2.93 38.26 12.07
N LEU A 419 2.41 37.15 11.55
CA LEU A 419 2.54 35.81 12.14
C LEU A 419 3.80 35.08 11.63
N ILE A 420 4.65 34.66 12.55
CA ILE A 420 5.91 33.95 12.31
C ILE A 420 5.73 32.44 12.48
N CYS A 421 5.84 31.70 11.38
CA CYS A 421 5.65 30.24 11.31
C CYS A 421 6.92 29.52 10.83
N ASP A 422 7.96 29.51 11.67
CA ASP A 422 9.32 29.03 11.34
C ASP A 422 9.41 27.55 10.88
N SER A 423 8.37 26.72 11.05
CA SER A 423 8.33 25.29 10.66
C SER A 423 7.36 24.95 9.52
N LEU A 424 6.71 25.91 8.88
CA LEU A 424 5.56 25.64 8.00
C LEU A 424 5.97 24.89 6.72
N GLU A 425 5.41 23.69 6.50
CA GLU A 425 5.70 22.78 5.39
C GLU A 425 4.56 22.68 4.36
N GLU A 426 3.30 22.73 4.79
CA GLU A 426 2.09 22.55 3.96
C GLU A 426 1.06 23.67 4.19
N ILE A 427 0.46 24.17 3.11
CA ILE A 427 -0.76 24.97 3.13
C ILE A 427 -1.77 24.37 2.13
N LEU A 428 -3.07 24.40 2.46
CA LEU A 428 -4.19 24.05 1.58
C LEU A 428 -5.29 25.13 1.71
N VAL A 429 -5.85 25.62 0.59
CA VAL A 429 -6.90 26.66 0.56
C VAL A 429 -7.94 26.36 -0.52
N VAL A 430 -9.03 25.67 -0.18
CA VAL A 430 -10.10 25.28 -1.14
C VAL A 430 -11.33 26.16 -0.94
N ASN A 431 -11.93 26.74 -1.98
CA ASN A 431 -13.17 27.53 -1.90
C ASN A 431 -13.16 28.65 -0.84
N CYS A 432 -12.06 29.41 -0.72
CA CYS A 432 -11.93 30.56 0.19
C CYS A 432 -11.82 31.92 -0.55
N PRO A 433 -12.79 32.30 -1.42
CA PRO A 433 -12.65 33.37 -2.41
C PRO A 433 -12.36 34.78 -1.89
N LYS A 434 -12.53 35.06 -0.59
CA LYS A 434 -12.21 36.37 0.01
C LYS A 434 -10.84 36.42 0.70
N LEU A 435 -10.14 35.29 0.86
CA LEU A 435 -8.92 35.23 1.68
C LEU A 435 -7.78 35.92 0.95
N LYS A 436 -7.51 37.18 1.30
CA LYS A 436 -6.44 37.93 0.66
C LYS A 436 -5.11 37.82 1.37
N ARG A 437 -5.07 37.68 2.69
CA ARG A 437 -3.81 37.84 3.44
C ARG A 437 -3.34 36.56 4.12
N ILE A 438 -2.19 36.06 3.64
CA ILE A 438 -1.42 35.00 4.29
C ILE A 438 -0.24 35.66 5.04
N PRO A 439 -0.18 35.56 6.37
CA PRO A 439 0.94 36.09 7.16
C PRO A 439 2.06 35.05 7.15
N LEU A 440 3.14 35.39 6.46
CA LEU A 440 4.32 34.55 6.24
C LEU A 440 5.60 35.32 6.56
N SER A 441 5.64 35.95 7.75
CA SER A 441 6.90 36.41 8.31
C SER A 441 7.67 35.23 8.93
N HIS A 442 8.96 35.44 9.19
CA HIS A 442 9.85 34.42 9.76
C HIS A 442 10.91 35.12 10.61
N SER A 443 11.40 34.45 11.64
CA SER A 443 12.51 34.97 12.45
C SER A 443 13.82 35.20 11.67
N ASN A 444 14.12 34.46 10.59
CA ASN A 444 15.46 34.44 9.99
C ASN A 444 15.56 34.19 8.45
N GLY A 445 14.47 34.05 7.69
CA GLY A 445 14.54 33.79 6.24
C GLY A 445 13.23 33.32 5.61
N LEU A 446 13.28 32.62 4.46
CA LEU A 446 12.09 31.97 3.89
C LEU A 446 11.75 30.67 4.65
N PRO A 447 10.46 30.39 4.93
CA PRO A 447 10.05 29.21 5.70
C PRO A 447 10.31 27.89 4.96
N PRO A 448 10.35 26.75 5.67
CA PRO A 448 10.69 25.44 5.10
C PRO A 448 9.57 24.81 4.24
N LEU A 449 8.76 25.66 3.61
CA LEU A 449 7.52 25.29 2.95
C LEU A 449 7.78 24.40 1.74
N ARG A 450 6.98 23.33 1.63
CA ARG A 450 7.10 22.23 0.66
C ARG A 450 5.88 22.07 -0.25
N LYS A 451 4.73 22.66 0.09
CA LYS A 451 3.47 22.47 -0.66
C LYS A 451 2.46 23.59 -0.35
N ILE A 452 1.90 24.26 -1.36
CA ILE A 452 0.67 25.05 -1.22
C ILE A 452 -0.33 24.57 -2.26
N GLN A 453 -1.52 24.16 -1.85
CA GLN A 453 -2.60 23.80 -2.79
C GLN A 453 -3.75 24.78 -2.62
N ALA A 454 -4.38 25.21 -3.71
CA ALA A 454 -5.58 26.03 -3.61
C ALA A 454 -6.50 25.90 -4.82
N TYR A 455 -7.78 26.20 -4.57
CA TYR A 455 -8.89 26.12 -5.51
C TYR A 455 -9.98 27.12 -5.08
N PRO A 456 -10.77 27.70 -5.99
CA PRO A 456 -10.54 27.76 -7.44
C PRO A 456 -9.28 28.57 -7.76
N GLU A 457 -8.74 28.39 -8.98
CA GLU A 457 -7.49 29.04 -9.41
C GLU A 457 -7.53 30.58 -9.32
N GLU A 458 -8.72 31.17 -9.48
CA GLU A 458 -8.96 32.62 -9.37
C GLU A 458 -8.49 33.22 -8.04
N TRP A 459 -8.50 32.43 -6.95
CA TRP A 459 -8.07 32.87 -5.62
C TRP A 459 -6.63 33.40 -5.62
N TRP A 460 -5.72 32.73 -6.34
CA TRP A 460 -4.31 33.11 -6.45
C TRP A 460 -4.11 34.50 -7.08
N GLY A 461 -5.04 34.95 -7.93
CA GLY A 461 -5.02 36.30 -8.52
C GLY A 461 -5.46 37.40 -7.54
N SER A 462 -6.08 37.02 -6.42
CA SER A 462 -6.69 37.95 -5.45
C SER A 462 -5.85 38.17 -4.18
N VAL A 463 -4.80 37.36 -3.97
CA VAL A 463 -4.04 37.29 -2.72
C VAL A 463 -3.04 38.46 -2.58
N GLU A 464 -3.22 39.23 -1.50
CA GLU A 464 -2.37 40.32 -1.03
C GLU A 464 -1.32 39.74 -0.05
N TRP A 465 -0.13 39.40 -0.55
CA TRP A 465 1.01 39.03 0.30
C TRP A 465 1.37 40.23 1.20
N GLY A 466 1.19 40.08 2.52
CA GLY A 466 1.19 41.21 3.45
C GLY A 466 2.58 41.79 3.69
N ALA A 467 2.78 43.05 3.27
CA ALA A 467 3.87 43.90 3.74
C ALA A 467 3.31 44.94 4.71
N ASP A 468 3.83 44.96 5.94
CA ASP A 468 3.40 45.95 6.95
C ASP A 468 3.90 47.34 6.57
N SER A 469 2.96 48.25 6.35
CA SER A 469 3.18 49.45 5.55
C SER A 469 3.84 50.59 6.34
N ASN A 470 5.18 50.57 6.47
CA ASN A 470 5.99 51.81 6.52
C ASN A 470 7.54 51.66 6.53
N ASN A 471 8.17 50.48 6.36
CA ASN A 471 9.63 50.43 6.09
C ASN A 471 10.20 49.12 5.50
N MET A 472 9.47 48.46 4.59
CA MET A 472 10.10 47.54 3.63
C MET A 472 9.25 47.47 2.35
N GLU A 473 9.82 47.95 1.25
CA GLU A 473 9.24 47.73 -0.09
C GLU A 473 9.48 46.26 -0.46
N MET A 474 8.43 45.55 -0.94
CA MET A 474 8.60 44.23 -1.57
C MET A 474 9.26 44.39 -2.95
N GLU A 475 10.55 44.70 -2.96
CA GLU A 475 11.32 45.01 -4.17
C GLU A 475 11.89 43.77 -4.90
N ASP A 476 11.75 42.55 -4.36
CA ASP A 476 12.26 41.33 -5.00
C ASP A 476 11.16 40.45 -5.64
N PRO A 477 11.03 40.43 -6.99
CA PRO A 477 10.12 39.52 -7.68
C PRO A 477 10.40 38.03 -7.44
N ILE A 478 11.62 37.66 -7.03
CA ILE A 478 12.05 36.27 -6.89
C ILE A 478 11.22 35.54 -5.82
N GLU A 479 10.82 36.20 -4.73
CA GLU A 479 10.00 35.58 -3.69
C GLU A 479 8.56 35.33 -4.15
N ARG A 480 7.98 36.27 -4.93
CA ARG A 480 6.65 36.08 -5.53
C ARG A 480 6.64 34.89 -6.49
N THR A 481 7.64 34.80 -7.38
CA THR A 481 7.80 33.63 -8.25
C THR A 481 8.04 32.34 -7.45
N ARG A 482 8.63 32.42 -6.24
CA ARG A 482 8.82 31.28 -5.34
C ARG A 482 7.54 30.80 -4.63
N TRP A 483 6.56 31.68 -4.43
CA TRP A 483 5.26 31.35 -3.85
C TRP A 483 4.24 30.90 -4.88
N GLU A 484 4.22 31.59 -6.02
CA GLU A 484 3.65 31.05 -7.25
C GLU A 484 4.20 29.66 -7.51
N GLU A 485 5.48 29.42 -7.24
CA GLU A 485 6.10 28.11 -7.43
C GLU A 485 5.41 26.98 -6.67
N MET A 486 4.61 27.18 -5.62
CA MET A 486 4.22 26.08 -4.72
C MET A 486 2.86 25.41 -5.03
N MET A 487 2.13 25.92 -6.02
CA MET A 487 0.69 25.73 -6.30
C MET A 487 0.25 24.36 -6.88
N MET A 488 -0.86 23.78 -6.40
CA MET A 488 -1.68 22.81 -7.18
C MET A 488 -3.19 23.07 -7.04
N VAL A 489 -3.96 22.64 -8.04
CA VAL A 489 -5.41 22.86 -8.23
C VAL A 489 -6.11 21.51 -8.51
N ILE A 490 -7.40 21.37 -8.20
CA ILE A 490 -8.23 20.15 -8.29
C ILE A 490 -9.42 20.39 -9.25
N ASP A 491 -10.01 19.34 -9.85
CA ASP A 491 -11.14 19.40 -10.80
C ASP A 491 -12.09 18.19 -10.57
N GLU A 492 -13.38 18.33 -10.90
CA GLU A 492 -14.50 17.66 -10.21
C GLU A 492 -15.27 16.61 -11.05
N ALA A 493 -14.95 16.47 -12.35
CA ALA A 493 -15.87 15.87 -13.33
C ALA A 493 -15.89 14.32 -13.44
N ASP A 494 -15.00 13.58 -12.76
CA ASP A 494 -14.99 12.11 -12.78
C ASP A 494 -14.25 11.55 -11.56
N GLY A 495 -14.59 10.34 -11.12
CA GLY A 495 -13.88 9.60 -10.06
C GLY A 495 -12.44 9.22 -10.43
N SER A 496 -11.94 9.66 -11.60
CA SER A 496 -10.56 9.50 -12.04
C SER A 496 -10.04 10.63 -12.95
N ILE A 497 -10.19 11.91 -12.55
CA ILE A 497 -9.53 13.13 -13.12
C ILE A 497 -9.24 13.09 -14.64
N VAL A 498 -10.11 13.56 -15.53
CA VAL A 498 -9.72 14.17 -16.83
C VAL A 498 -10.84 15.11 -17.31
N SER A 499 -10.48 16.22 -17.96
CA SER A 499 -11.39 17.05 -18.77
C SER A 499 -11.28 16.66 -20.26
N GLN A 500 -12.44 16.50 -20.97
CA GLN A 500 -12.68 15.60 -22.12
C GLN A 500 -11.81 15.80 -23.41
N GLY A 501 -12.24 16.05 -24.67
CA GLY A 501 -13.51 16.04 -25.39
C GLY A 501 -13.31 16.50 -26.86
N GLN A 502 -14.13 16.18 -27.85
CA GLN A 502 -15.38 15.40 -27.92
C GLN A 502 -15.63 14.88 -29.36
N GLY A 503 -16.57 13.92 -29.56
CA GLY A 503 -16.94 13.50 -30.91
C GLY A 503 -17.93 12.32 -31.09
N GLY A 504 -19.02 12.24 -30.33
CA GLY A 504 -20.08 11.23 -30.59
C GLY A 504 -21.10 11.09 -29.45
N CYS A 505 -22.39 11.35 -29.72
CA CYS A 505 -23.43 11.50 -28.70
C CYS A 505 -24.18 10.21 -28.37
N LEU A 506 -24.67 10.07 -27.12
CA LEU A 506 -26.02 9.57 -26.82
C LEU A 506 -26.46 9.81 -25.35
N SER A 507 -27.48 10.68 -25.18
CA SER A 507 -28.43 10.83 -24.04
C SER A 507 -27.94 10.94 -22.58
N ASP A 508 -28.37 12.02 -21.93
CA ASP A 508 -28.22 12.28 -20.49
C ASP A 508 -29.17 11.41 -19.62
N ASP A 509 -28.63 10.50 -18.80
CA ASP A 509 -29.25 10.08 -17.52
C ASP A 509 -28.31 9.28 -16.57
N MET A 510 -26.97 9.32 -16.72
CA MET A 510 -26.09 8.38 -15.99
C MET A 510 -25.41 8.91 -14.72
N LEU A 511 -25.02 10.19 -14.62
CA LEU A 511 -24.30 10.68 -13.44
C LEU A 511 -25.18 10.69 -12.17
N ALA A 512 -26.43 11.13 -12.31
CA ALA A 512 -27.44 11.03 -11.25
C ALA A 512 -27.67 9.57 -10.82
N ARG A 513 -27.59 8.61 -11.76
CA ARG A 513 -27.71 7.17 -11.47
C ARG A 513 -26.52 6.61 -10.72
N GLU A 514 -25.32 7.22 -10.75
CA GLU A 514 -24.15 6.70 -10.01
C GLU A 514 -23.97 7.27 -8.60
N ILE A 515 -24.36 8.53 -8.37
CA ILE A 515 -24.62 9.01 -7.01
C ILE A 515 -25.78 8.21 -6.39
N LEU A 516 -26.83 7.90 -7.16
CA LEU A 516 -27.88 6.94 -6.76
C LEU A 516 -27.41 5.47 -6.74
N LYS A 517 -26.25 5.10 -7.29
CA LYS A 517 -25.71 3.73 -7.21
C LYS A 517 -25.03 3.56 -5.85
N TRP A 518 -24.19 4.52 -5.45
CA TRP A 518 -23.69 4.61 -4.07
C TRP A 518 -24.85 4.67 -3.06
N ARG A 519 -25.89 5.47 -3.31
CA ARG A 519 -27.08 5.55 -2.43
C ARG A 519 -27.89 4.25 -2.40
N ARG A 520 -28.15 3.58 -3.54
CA ARG A 520 -28.87 2.30 -3.60
C ARG A 520 -28.06 1.12 -3.05
N THR A 521 -26.73 1.12 -3.14
CA THR A 521 -25.89 0.11 -2.47
C THR A 521 -25.97 0.26 -0.94
N MET A 522 -26.30 1.45 -0.44
CA MET A 522 -26.64 1.76 0.96
C MET A 522 -28.14 1.58 1.32
N GLU A 523 -28.99 1.22 0.35
CA GLU A 523 -30.47 1.14 0.47
C GLU A 523 -30.99 -0.12 -0.28
N GLY A 524 -30.21 -1.21 -0.25
CA GLY A 524 -30.24 -2.28 -1.26
C GLY A 524 -30.74 -3.67 -0.84
N PHE A 525 -31.41 -3.81 0.31
CA PHE A 525 -31.96 -5.09 0.79
C PHE A 525 -33.37 -4.94 1.38
N GLU A 526 -34.36 -4.66 0.53
CA GLU A 526 -35.74 -5.09 0.79
C GLU A 526 -36.07 -6.32 -0.06
N HIS A 527 -36.94 -7.19 0.46
CA HIS A 527 -37.17 -8.53 -0.09
C HIS A 527 -38.01 -8.51 -1.37
N SER A 528 -37.67 -9.42 -2.29
CA SER A 528 -38.61 -9.86 -3.30
C SER A 528 -39.59 -10.87 -2.71
N ASP A 529 -40.88 -10.54 -2.64
CA ASP A 529 -41.94 -11.55 -2.69
C ASP A 529 -43.21 -10.99 -3.33
N GLN A 530 -43.76 -11.74 -4.30
CA GLN A 530 -45.11 -11.53 -4.84
C GLN A 530 -45.85 -12.86 -4.82
N VAL A 531 -46.67 -13.06 -3.80
CA VAL A 531 -47.80 -14.00 -3.82
C VAL A 531 -49.03 -13.20 -3.39
N GLY A 532 -49.91 -12.87 -4.35
CA GLY A 532 -51.05 -12.00 -4.10
C GLY A 532 -52.32 -12.74 -3.70
N VAL A 533 -53.21 -12.01 -3.02
CA VAL A 533 -54.68 -12.21 -2.95
C VAL A 533 -55.30 -10.83 -2.68
N PRO A 534 -56.51 -10.51 -3.18
CA PRO A 534 -56.98 -9.12 -3.32
C PRO A 534 -58.02 -8.68 -2.26
N GLU A 535 -58.43 -7.40 -2.36
CA GLU A 535 -59.66 -6.81 -1.78
C GLU A 535 -59.67 -6.70 -0.22
N GLU A 536 -60.38 -5.77 0.45
CA GLU A 536 -61.31 -4.68 0.06
C GLU A 536 -61.35 -3.61 1.19
N HIS A 537 -61.89 -2.41 0.93
CA HIS A 537 -62.47 -1.38 1.85
C HIS A 537 -61.83 -1.05 3.24
N GLY A 538 -61.72 0.20 3.72
CA GLY A 538 -62.10 1.54 3.20
C GLY A 538 -62.26 2.60 4.32
N THR A 539 -62.33 3.89 3.97
CA THR A 539 -62.72 5.10 4.77
C THR A 539 -61.94 5.38 6.07
N ASP A 540 -61.05 6.39 6.12
CA ASP A 540 -61.27 7.84 6.44
C ASP A 540 -60.85 8.16 7.91
N VAL A 541 -60.48 9.38 8.35
CA VAL A 541 -60.74 10.77 7.89
C VAL A 541 -59.50 11.67 8.20
N SER A 542 -59.27 12.74 7.40
CA SER A 542 -58.55 14.02 7.73
C SER A 542 -57.05 13.98 8.11
N ASP A 543 -56.21 14.96 7.77
CA ASP A 543 -56.30 16.15 6.90
C ASP A 543 -54.87 16.66 6.56
N GLY A 544 -54.70 17.57 5.57
CA GLY A 544 -53.54 18.50 5.61
C GLY A 544 -52.56 18.59 4.42
N VAL A 545 -53.05 18.76 3.18
CA VAL A 545 -52.40 19.55 2.08
C VAL A 545 -50.90 19.31 1.75
N VAL A 546 -50.65 18.72 0.57
CA VAL A 546 -49.62 19.22 -0.38
C VAL A 546 -50.22 19.21 -1.79
N ALA A 547 -50.12 20.34 -2.51
CA ALA A 547 -50.44 20.45 -3.93
C ALA A 547 -49.67 21.61 -4.56
N ASN A 548 -49.30 21.47 -5.84
CA ASN A 548 -48.44 22.37 -6.63
C ASN A 548 -46.97 22.36 -6.13
N LEU A 549 -45.94 22.25 -6.97
CA LEU A 549 -45.84 22.65 -8.37
C LEU A 549 -45.21 21.57 -9.28
N THR A 550 -45.97 21.15 -10.29
CA THR A 550 -45.43 20.83 -11.62
C THR A 550 -45.94 21.88 -12.59
N ASP A 551 -45.03 22.58 -13.28
CA ASP A 551 -45.14 23.00 -14.69
C ASP A 551 -44.21 24.18 -14.99
N CYS A 552 -43.22 23.94 -15.86
CA CYS A 552 -42.69 24.92 -16.85
C CYS A 552 -41.60 24.27 -17.72
N PHE A 553 -42.00 23.38 -18.63
CA PHE A 553 -41.21 23.05 -19.82
C PHE A 553 -41.85 23.72 -21.06
N ALA A 554 -41.02 23.98 -22.08
CA ALA A 554 -41.38 24.35 -23.47
C ALA A 554 -41.91 25.79 -23.77
N SER A 555 -41.00 26.67 -24.20
CA SER A 555 -41.07 27.44 -25.47
C SER A 555 -39.80 28.30 -25.61
N GLY A 556 -39.33 28.75 -26.78
CA GLY A 556 -39.77 28.55 -28.18
C GLY A 556 -38.55 28.52 -29.13
N ALA A 557 -38.70 28.72 -30.44
CA ALA A 557 -37.67 28.35 -31.43
C ALA A 557 -37.27 29.42 -32.47
N SER A 558 -36.01 29.32 -32.91
CA SER A 558 -35.47 29.64 -34.26
C SER A 558 -34.99 31.07 -34.59
N ILE A 559 -33.99 31.12 -35.49
CA ILE A 559 -33.34 32.27 -36.20
C ILE A 559 -32.68 33.34 -35.27
N VAL A 560 -31.50 33.92 -35.52
CA VAL A 560 -30.62 34.01 -36.72
C VAL A 560 -29.13 33.77 -36.32
N ALA A 561 -28.27 33.44 -37.27
CA ALA A 561 -26.82 33.31 -37.07
C ALA A 561 -26.09 34.67 -37.02
N ASP A 562 -24.91 34.71 -36.42
CA ASP A 562 -23.66 34.92 -37.20
C ASP A 562 -22.39 34.42 -36.47
N GLU A 563 -21.24 34.50 -37.14
CA GLU A 563 -19.87 34.13 -36.72
C GLU A 563 -19.50 34.52 -35.26
N SER A 564 -18.72 33.72 -34.50
CA SER A 564 -17.32 33.40 -34.78
C SER A 564 -16.69 32.52 -33.68
N ARG A 565 -15.51 31.90 -33.95
CA ARG A 565 -14.44 31.41 -33.03
C ARG A 565 -14.86 30.78 -31.67
N VAL A 566 -14.39 29.58 -31.32
CA VAL A 566 -13.04 29.35 -30.73
C VAL A 566 -12.68 27.83 -30.75
N SER A 567 -11.39 27.55 -30.49
CA SER A 567 -10.63 26.29 -30.42
C SER A 567 -11.28 25.10 -29.67
N GLU A 568 -10.91 23.83 -29.91
CA GLU A 568 -9.70 23.16 -29.39
C GLU A 568 -9.40 23.55 -27.91
N GLY A 569 -9.49 22.61 -26.94
CA GLY A 569 -9.12 22.94 -25.56
C GLY A 569 -9.62 22.04 -24.42
N LEU A 570 -9.34 20.73 -24.45
CA LEU A 570 -9.53 19.81 -23.31
C LEU A 570 -8.39 18.78 -23.33
N ASP A 571 -7.45 18.80 -22.35
CA ASP A 571 -6.57 17.69 -21.86
C ASP A 571 -5.45 18.19 -20.87
N ALA A 572 -5.81 18.85 -19.75
CA ALA A 572 -4.87 19.72 -19.02
C ALA A 572 -4.56 19.43 -17.53
N HIS A 573 -5.20 18.46 -16.84
CA HIS A 573 -5.00 18.29 -15.38
C HIS A 573 -4.62 16.90 -14.83
N LYS A 574 -4.31 15.90 -15.67
CA LYS A 574 -3.60 14.69 -15.18
C LYS A 574 -2.10 14.93 -14.97
N ALA A 575 -1.63 14.51 -13.79
CA ALA A 575 -0.25 14.20 -13.39
C ALA A 575 0.80 15.33 -13.22
N LYS A 576 1.05 15.69 -11.96
CA LYS A 576 2.42 15.87 -11.44
C LYS A 576 2.80 14.60 -10.68
N GLY A 577 4.05 14.15 -10.78
CA GLY A 577 4.49 12.85 -10.26
C GLY A 577 4.59 12.77 -8.73
N GLU A 578 4.76 11.55 -8.22
CA GLU A 578 5.01 11.29 -6.80
C GLU A 578 6.48 11.55 -6.40
N PRO A 579 6.77 11.97 -5.16
CA PRO A 579 8.13 12.16 -4.67
C PRO A 579 8.87 10.82 -4.53
N LEU A 580 10.07 10.74 -5.09
CA LEU A 580 10.89 9.52 -5.11
C LEU A 580 11.65 9.33 -3.79
N LEU A 581 11.89 8.08 -3.37
CA LEU A 581 12.65 7.78 -2.16
C LEU A 581 14.11 8.25 -2.27
N THR A 582 14.53 9.12 -1.34
CA THR A 582 15.87 9.73 -1.31
C THR A 582 16.69 9.30 -0.09
N THR A 583 17.94 8.89 -0.30
CA THR A 583 18.96 8.87 0.75
C THR A 583 19.54 10.28 0.94
N LYS A 584 19.67 10.74 2.20
CA LYS A 584 20.27 12.02 2.55
C LYS A 584 21.60 12.27 1.80
N LEU A 585 21.70 13.40 1.10
CA LEU A 585 22.96 13.86 0.50
C LEU A 585 23.96 14.24 1.62
N VAL A 586 25.24 14.00 1.37
CA VAL A 586 26.32 14.31 2.31
C VAL A 586 27.31 15.24 1.63
N GLY A 587 27.54 16.40 2.25
CA GLY A 587 28.65 17.30 1.94
C GLY A 587 28.24 18.62 1.30
N GLN A 588 28.96 19.68 1.66
CA GLN A 588 28.67 21.06 1.25
C GLN A 588 28.76 21.25 -0.27
N ALA A 589 29.51 20.40 -0.96
CA ALA A 589 29.55 20.38 -2.42
C ALA A 589 28.21 19.95 -3.02
N SER A 590 27.47 19.02 -2.40
CA SER A 590 26.11 18.66 -2.84
C SER A 590 25.16 19.85 -2.72
N ASP A 591 25.18 20.53 -1.57
CA ASP A 591 24.30 21.67 -1.29
C ASP A 591 24.55 22.83 -2.27
N ARG A 592 25.82 23.22 -2.49
CA ARG A 592 26.18 24.23 -3.49
C ARG A 592 25.81 23.83 -4.91
N ASN A 593 25.90 22.54 -5.26
CA ASN A 593 25.49 22.06 -6.58
C ASN A 593 23.97 22.16 -6.76
N MET A 594 23.17 21.87 -5.72
CA MET A 594 21.71 22.12 -5.71
C MET A 594 21.41 23.60 -5.96
N GLU A 595 22.02 24.50 -5.16
CA GLU A 595 21.86 25.96 -5.27
C GLU A 595 22.20 26.48 -6.67
N MET A 596 23.34 26.04 -7.24
CA MET A 596 23.78 26.46 -8.56
C MET A 596 22.81 25.99 -9.67
N ILE A 597 22.36 24.74 -9.65
CA ILE A 597 21.38 24.24 -10.62
C ILE A 597 20.05 24.97 -10.48
N TRP A 598 19.59 25.23 -9.24
CA TRP A 598 18.38 26.00 -8.96
C TRP A 598 18.48 27.43 -9.54
N SER A 599 19.63 28.09 -9.34
CA SER A 599 19.90 29.44 -9.87
C SER A 599 19.93 29.52 -11.41
N TRP A 600 20.00 28.37 -12.09
CA TRP A 600 19.98 28.26 -13.54
C TRP A 600 18.62 27.86 -14.09
N LEU A 601 17.88 27.00 -13.39
CA LEU A 601 16.50 26.63 -13.77
C LEU A 601 15.59 27.85 -13.87
N MET A 602 15.75 28.81 -12.94
CA MET A 602 14.89 29.99 -12.86
C MET A 602 15.30 31.12 -13.84
N LYS A 603 16.24 30.84 -14.77
CA LYS A 603 16.67 31.80 -15.80
C LYS A 603 16.08 31.44 -17.15
N ASP A 604 15.33 32.37 -17.74
CA ASP A 604 14.62 32.13 -19.01
C ASP A 604 15.53 32.14 -20.25
N ASP A 605 16.79 32.60 -20.15
CA ASP A 605 17.83 32.37 -21.18
C ASP A 605 18.45 30.96 -21.11
N VAL A 606 18.26 30.24 -19.99
CA VAL A 606 18.83 28.91 -19.75
C VAL A 606 17.77 27.83 -19.97
N LEU A 607 17.65 27.39 -21.23
CA LEU A 607 16.71 26.32 -21.60
C LEU A 607 17.22 24.91 -21.24
N ARG A 608 18.53 24.69 -21.19
CA ARG A 608 19.13 23.35 -21.09
C ARG A 608 20.30 23.33 -20.12
N ILE A 609 20.26 22.42 -19.15
CA ILE A 609 21.24 22.28 -18.06
C ILE A 609 21.84 20.87 -18.09
N GLY A 610 23.16 20.80 -18.23
CA GLY A 610 23.91 19.54 -18.26
C GLY A 610 24.62 19.24 -16.95
N ILE A 611 24.12 18.29 -16.17
CA ILE A 611 24.72 17.84 -14.91
C ILE A 611 25.65 16.67 -15.23
N TYR A 612 26.96 16.93 -15.26
CA TYR A 612 27.96 15.92 -15.63
C TYR A 612 28.88 15.58 -14.46
N GLY A 613 29.62 14.48 -14.60
CA GLY A 613 30.48 13.95 -13.55
C GLY A 613 30.59 12.44 -13.65
N MET A 614 31.51 11.86 -12.87
CA MET A 614 31.83 10.43 -12.96
C MET A 614 30.63 9.53 -12.57
N GLY A 615 30.72 8.25 -12.91
CA GLY A 615 29.83 7.23 -12.34
C GLY A 615 29.96 7.18 -10.82
N GLY A 616 28.85 7.10 -10.09
CA GLY A 616 28.84 6.85 -8.64
C GLY A 616 29.04 8.09 -7.77
N VAL A 617 29.22 9.27 -8.40
CA VAL A 617 29.36 10.57 -7.73
C VAL A 617 28.02 11.14 -7.19
N GLY A 618 26.90 10.46 -7.43
CA GLY A 618 25.58 10.87 -6.93
C GLY A 618 24.75 11.78 -7.84
N LYS A 619 25.05 11.88 -9.15
CA LYS A 619 24.27 12.70 -10.12
C LYS A 619 22.76 12.43 -10.06
N THR A 620 22.35 11.18 -10.23
CA THR A 620 20.94 10.78 -10.14
C THR A 620 20.35 11.18 -8.79
N SER A 621 21.04 10.88 -7.68
CA SER A 621 20.59 11.27 -6.33
C SER A 621 20.40 12.78 -6.17
N LEU A 622 21.32 13.60 -6.69
CA LEU A 622 21.20 15.07 -6.73
C LEU A 622 19.94 15.48 -7.50
N VAL A 623 19.73 14.89 -8.69
CA VAL A 623 18.56 15.19 -9.52
C VAL A 623 17.26 14.61 -8.95
N THR A 624 17.28 13.54 -8.17
CA THR A 624 16.12 13.08 -7.38
C THR A 624 15.73 14.10 -6.32
N HIS A 625 16.70 14.74 -5.67
CA HIS A 625 16.41 15.86 -4.75
C HIS A 625 15.90 17.09 -5.50
N ILE A 626 16.44 17.41 -6.68
CA ILE A 626 15.92 18.52 -7.52
C ILE A 626 14.50 18.22 -8.00
N HIS A 627 14.21 17.00 -8.47
CA HIS A 627 12.89 16.52 -8.85
C HIS A 627 11.89 16.65 -7.70
N ASN A 628 12.25 16.14 -6.51
CA ASN A 628 11.38 16.25 -5.34
C ASN A 628 11.19 17.72 -4.91
N GLN A 629 12.22 18.58 -5.03
CA GLN A 629 12.09 20.02 -4.80
C GLN A 629 11.26 20.74 -5.87
N LEU A 630 11.27 20.30 -7.13
CA LEU A 630 10.41 20.82 -8.20
C LEU A 630 8.96 20.31 -8.10
N LEU A 631 8.74 19.12 -7.53
CA LEU A 631 7.39 18.65 -7.16
C LEU A 631 6.85 19.36 -5.92
N GLN A 632 7.74 19.84 -5.05
CA GLN A 632 7.44 20.77 -3.95
C GLN A 632 7.38 22.24 -4.43
N ARG A 633 7.86 22.53 -5.65
CA ARG A 633 7.79 23.84 -6.33
C ARG A 633 7.21 23.77 -7.78
N PRO A 634 5.95 23.30 -7.92
CA PRO A 634 5.02 23.39 -9.06
C PRO A 634 4.95 24.41 -10.21
N SER A 635 5.43 25.67 -10.20
CA SER A 635 4.93 26.67 -11.22
C SER A 635 5.94 27.45 -12.06
N SER A 636 7.22 27.55 -11.68
CA SER A 636 8.26 27.79 -12.71
C SER A 636 8.13 26.74 -13.82
N PHE A 637 7.62 25.54 -13.47
CA PHE A 637 7.28 24.44 -14.38
C PHE A 637 5.97 23.74 -13.97
N ASN A 638 4.89 24.03 -14.69
CA ASN A 638 3.57 23.37 -14.62
C ASN A 638 3.64 21.83 -14.69
N TYR A 639 4.72 21.26 -15.22
CA TYR A 639 4.95 19.82 -15.23
C TYR A 639 6.43 19.48 -15.02
N VAL A 640 6.69 18.39 -14.30
CA VAL A 640 8.02 17.78 -14.14
C VAL A 640 7.93 16.34 -14.61
N PHE A 641 8.63 16.00 -15.69
CA PHE A 641 8.62 14.68 -16.30
C PHE A 641 9.99 14.01 -16.13
N TRP A 642 10.03 12.76 -15.66
CA TRP A 642 11.28 11.99 -15.53
C TRP A 642 11.38 10.89 -16.59
N VAL A 643 12.51 10.83 -17.29
CA VAL A 643 12.87 9.75 -18.22
C VAL A 643 14.33 9.34 -17.99
N THR A 644 14.56 8.11 -17.53
CA THR A 644 15.91 7.50 -17.55
C THR A 644 16.19 6.92 -18.93
N VAL A 645 17.40 7.10 -19.45
CA VAL A 645 17.81 6.68 -20.79
C VAL A 645 18.84 5.55 -20.73
N THR A 646 18.63 4.48 -21.50
CA THR A 646 19.63 3.40 -21.62
C THR A 646 20.70 3.75 -22.65
N GLN A 647 21.85 3.07 -22.57
CA GLN A 647 23.02 3.35 -23.41
C GLN A 647 22.73 3.19 -24.91
N ASN A 648 21.87 2.23 -25.28
CA ASN A 648 21.52 1.90 -26.67
C ASN A 648 20.13 2.46 -27.08
N PHE A 649 19.83 3.73 -26.78
CA PHE A 649 18.52 4.33 -27.10
C PHE A 649 18.36 4.77 -28.56
N THR A 650 17.17 4.53 -29.13
CA THR A 650 16.75 5.08 -30.43
C THR A 650 15.81 6.28 -30.26
N ILE A 651 15.65 7.10 -31.31
CA ILE A 651 14.70 8.22 -31.31
C ILE A 651 13.28 7.71 -31.00
N SER A 652 12.79 6.70 -31.72
CA SER A 652 11.53 6.00 -31.40
C SER A 652 11.39 5.54 -29.94
N LYS A 653 12.46 5.02 -29.32
CA LYS A 653 12.46 4.58 -27.91
C LYS A 653 12.35 5.75 -26.94
N LEU A 654 13.09 6.84 -27.17
CA LEU A 654 13.02 8.06 -26.36
C LEU A 654 11.68 8.78 -26.53
N GLN A 655 11.17 8.89 -27.77
CA GLN A 655 9.82 9.37 -28.06
C GLN A 655 8.76 8.60 -27.27
N TYR A 656 8.83 7.27 -27.22
CA TYR A 656 7.89 6.46 -26.43
C TYR A 656 8.04 6.71 -24.93
N LEU A 657 9.26 6.85 -24.40
CA LEU A 657 9.47 7.08 -22.97
C LEU A 657 8.92 8.44 -22.52
N ILE A 658 9.16 9.50 -23.33
CA ILE A 658 8.56 10.82 -23.10
C ILE A 658 7.04 10.74 -23.24
N ALA A 659 6.52 10.07 -24.27
CA ALA A 659 5.07 9.88 -24.46
C ALA A 659 4.41 9.23 -23.24
N LYS A 660 5.02 8.15 -22.69
CA LYS A 660 4.56 7.51 -21.45
C LYS A 660 4.62 8.46 -20.25
N ALA A 661 5.67 9.26 -20.12
CA ALA A 661 5.83 10.22 -19.02
C ALA A 661 4.83 11.40 -19.08
N ILE A 662 4.40 11.81 -20.29
CA ILE A 662 3.40 12.88 -20.49
C ILE A 662 1.97 12.34 -20.71
N TYR A 663 1.75 11.03 -20.55
CA TYR A 663 0.47 10.33 -20.75
C TYR A 663 -0.13 10.44 -22.17
N LEU A 664 0.72 10.61 -23.20
CA LEU A 664 0.34 10.62 -24.61
C LEU A 664 0.40 9.20 -25.21
N ASP A 665 -0.67 8.75 -25.85
CA ASP A 665 -0.61 7.51 -26.64
C ASP A 665 0.04 7.74 -28.03
N LEU A 666 0.99 6.88 -28.36
CA LEU A 666 1.63 6.76 -29.67
C LEU A 666 1.59 5.32 -30.22
N SER A 667 0.68 4.47 -29.72
CA SER A 667 0.53 3.07 -30.15
C SER A 667 0.16 2.94 -31.63
N ASN A 668 -0.70 3.85 -32.11
CA ASN A 668 -1.28 3.85 -33.45
C ASN A 668 -0.47 4.67 -34.49
N GLU A 669 0.78 5.04 -34.21
CA GLU A 669 1.62 5.82 -35.14
C GLU A 669 3.07 5.33 -35.14
N GLU A 670 3.52 4.74 -36.25
CA GLU A 670 4.89 4.23 -36.39
C GLU A 670 5.89 5.23 -37.03
N ASP A 671 5.42 6.31 -37.65
CA ASP A 671 6.28 7.31 -38.30
C ASP A 671 6.95 8.25 -37.28
N GLU A 672 8.29 8.22 -37.20
CA GLU A 672 9.06 9.04 -36.24
C GLU A 672 8.81 10.55 -36.36
N LYS A 673 8.54 11.09 -37.56
CA LYS A 673 8.32 12.54 -37.74
C LYS A 673 6.94 12.95 -37.26
N LYS A 674 5.91 12.13 -37.52
CA LYS A 674 4.56 12.37 -36.97
C LYS A 674 4.53 12.18 -35.46
N ARG A 675 5.25 11.19 -34.93
CA ARG A 675 5.45 10.99 -33.48
C ARG A 675 6.10 12.22 -32.84
N ALA A 676 7.17 12.75 -33.45
CA ALA A 676 7.81 13.99 -33.02
C ALA A 676 6.87 15.20 -33.09
N ALA A 677 6.06 15.33 -34.14
CA ALA A 677 5.07 16.41 -34.26
C ALA A 677 3.98 16.33 -33.19
N LYS A 678 3.47 15.12 -32.88
CA LYS A 678 2.50 14.87 -31.80
C LYS A 678 3.10 15.18 -30.42
N LEU A 679 4.33 14.73 -30.17
CA LEU A 679 5.08 15.03 -28.94
C LEU A 679 5.33 16.53 -28.77
N SER A 680 5.69 17.23 -29.83
CA SER A 680 5.92 18.68 -29.79
C SER A 680 4.63 19.45 -29.50
N LYS A 681 3.51 19.12 -30.17
CA LYS A 681 2.21 19.74 -29.83
C LYS A 681 1.81 19.45 -28.38
N ALA A 682 2.02 18.23 -27.89
CA ALA A 682 1.71 17.86 -26.51
C ALA A 682 2.59 18.60 -25.48
N LEU A 683 3.92 18.62 -25.65
CA LEU A 683 4.84 19.32 -24.75
C LEU A 683 4.62 20.84 -24.75
N ILE A 684 4.27 21.44 -25.89
CA ILE A 684 3.89 22.86 -25.97
C ILE A 684 2.55 23.09 -25.25
N ALA A 685 1.55 22.23 -25.43
CA ALA A 685 0.25 22.34 -24.78
C ALA A 685 0.30 22.17 -23.25
N LYS A 686 1.32 21.49 -22.72
CA LYS A 686 1.57 21.37 -21.28
C LYS A 686 2.18 22.64 -20.64
N GLY A 687 2.49 23.68 -21.43
CA GLY A 687 3.00 24.95 -20.91
C GLY A 687 4.45 24.86 -20.41
N LYS A 688 4.85 25.74 -19.47
CA LYS A 688 6.20 25.69 -18.85
C LYS A 688 6.40 24.32 -18.19
N SER A 689 7.44 23.59 -18.57
CA SER A 689 7.71 22.23 -18.09
C SER A 689 9.21 21.96 -17.95
N VAL A 690 9.58 21.06 -17.04
CA VAL A 690 10.92 20.46 -16.97
C VAL A 690 10.83 19.01 -17.42
N LEU A 691 11.64 18.65 -18.41
CA LEU A 691 11.92 17.27 -18.76
C LEU A 691 13.30 16.90 -18.19
N ILE A 692 13.34 15.90 -17.32
CA ILE A 692 14.54 15.31 -16.75
C ILE A 692 14.92 14.07 -17.57
N VAL A 693 16.14 14.06 -18.09
CA VAL A 693 16.72 12.97 -18.90
C VAL A 693 17.95 12.41 -18.18
N ASP A 694 17.78 11.32 -17.43
CA ASP A 694 18.82 10.74 -16.56
C ASP A 694 19.69 9.68 -17.27
N ASP A 695 20.99 9.63 -16.91
CA ASP A 695 22.10 8.86 -17.51
C ASP A 695 22.15 8.94 -19.06
N LEU A 696 22.11 10.14 -19.64
CA LEU A 696 22.21 10.34 -21.09
C LEU A 696 23.63 10.04 -21.61
N TRP A 697 23.77 9.05 -22.49
CA TRP A 697 25.06 8.55 -23.02
C TRP A 697 25.58 9.27 -24.27
N ASP A 698 24.70 9.68 -25.20
CA ASP A 698 25.05 10.51 -26.36
C ASP A 698 23.93 11.52 -26.67
N HIS A 699 24.27 12.53 -27.47
CA HIS A 699 23.38 13.59 -27.90
C HIS A 699 22.31 13.14 -28.90
N PHE A 700 21.21 13.89 -28.96
CA PHE A 700 20.16 13.71 -29.95
C PHE A 700 19.60 15.06 -30.42
N LEU A 701 19.01 15.11 -31.61
CA LEU A 701 18.36 16.31 -32.13
C LEU A 701 16.97 16.44 -31.51
N LEU A 702 16.75 17.52 -30.75
CA LEU A 702 15.49 17.82 -30.06
C LEU A 702 14.27 17.75 -31.00
N GLU A 703 14.41 18.33 -32.20
CA GLU A 703 13.42 18.31 -33.28
C GLU A 703 13.02 16.89 -33.73
N LYS A 704 13.96 15.94 -33.76
CA LYS A 704 13.67 14.53 -34.13
C LYS A 704 12.90 13.79 -33.04
N VAL A 705 13.07 14.18 -31.78
CA VAL A 705 12.32 13.62 -30.65
C VAL A 705 10.96 14.32 -30.50
N GLY A 706 10.84 15.58 -30.93
CA GLY A 706 9.67 16.40 -30.69
C GLY A 706 9.74 17.22 -29.40
N ILE A 707 10.95 17.47 -28.86
CA ILE A 707 11.12 18.42 -27.76
C ILE A 707 11.15 19.83 -28.37
N PRO A 708 10.29 20.78 -27.92
CA PRO A 708 10.25 22.12 -28.48
C PRO A 708 11.55 22.88 -28.21
N VAL A 709 12.10 23.51 -29.25
CA VAL A 709 13.34 24.30 -29.19
C VAL A 709 13.05 25.80 -29.07
N GLU A 710 11.87 26.22 -29.50
CA GLU A 710 11.40 27.61 -29.50
C GLU A 710 10.28 27.81 -28.47
N GLY A 711 10.18 29.00 -27.88
CA GLY A 711 9.07 29.41 -27.01
C GLY A 711 9.29 29.29 -25.49
N ASN A 712 10.43 28.79 -25.00
CA ASN A 712 10.73 28.63 -23.56
C ASN A 712 9.67 27.81 -22.78
N THR A 713 8.98 26.88 -23.47
CA THR A 713 7.95 26.02 -22.87
C THR A 713 8.52 24.78 -22.20
N CYS A 714 9.57 24.16 -22.73
CA CYS A 714 10.19 22.98 -22.11
C CYS A 714 11.67 23.23 -21.82
N LYS A 715 12.05 23.17 -20.53
CA LYS A 715 13.44 23.18 -20.09
C LYS A 715 13.94 21.76 -19.89
N LEU A 716 15.19 21.52 -20.28
CA LEU A 716 15.82 20.20 -20.24
C LEU A 716 16.87 20.13 -19.14
N ILE A 717 16.64 19.32 -18.11
CA ILE A 717 17.71 18.83 -17.24
C ILE A 717 18.18 17.51 -17.84
N LEU A 718 19.49 17.37 -18.07
CA LEU A 718 20.07 16.06 -18.39
C LEU A 718 21.22 15.74 -17.43
N THR A 719 21.31 14.48 -17.00
CA THR A 719 22.54 13.97 -16.37
C THR A 719 23.33 13.16 -17.39
N THR A 720 24.65 13.20 -17.28
CA THR A 720 25.53 12.45 -18.19
C THR A 720 26.88 12.16 -17.57
N ARG A 721 27.61 11.18 -18.12
CA ARG A 721 29.02 10.92 -17.79
C ARG A 721 29.96 11.90 -18.51
N SER A 722 29.50 12.62 -19.55
CA SER A 722 30.36 13.40 -20.47
C SER A 722 29.97 14.87 -20.64
N LEU A 723 30.90 15.79 -20.40
CA LEU A 723 30.76 17.22 -20.74
C LEU A 723 30.53 17.46 -22.24
N GLU A 724 31.04 16.58 -23.10
CA GLU A 724 30.89 16.69 -24.55
C GLU A 724 29.44 16.42 -24.98
N VAL A 725 28.71 15.56 -24.25
CA VAL A 725 27.26 15.37 -24.47
C VAL A 725 26.50 16.65 -24.09
N CYS A 726 26.83 17.30 -22.96
CA CYS A 726 26.25 18.60 -22.60
C CYS A 726 26.47 19.66 -23.70
N ARG A 727 27.66 19.72 -24.30
CA ARG A 727 27.98 20.64 -25.39
C ARG A 727 27.19 20.34 -26.67
N ARG A 728 27.10 19.08 -27.07
CA ARG A 728 26.36 18.65 -28.28
C ARG A 728 24.85 18.82 -28.12
N MET A 729 24.32 18.61 -26.92
CA MET A 729 22.95 18.98 -26.54
C MET A 729 22.74 20.51 -26.43
N SER A 730 23.79 21.31 -26.63
CA SER A 730 23.78 22.78 -26.54
C SER A 730 23.30 23.32 -25.19
N CYS A 731 23.68 22.67 -24.08
CA CYS A 731 23.38 23.13 -22.73
C CYS A 731 23.99 24.51 -22.46
N GLN A 732 23.15 25.52 -22.19
CA GLN A 732 23.57 26.88 -21.87
C GLN A 732 24.34 26.98 -20.54
N LYS A 733 24.09 26.02 -19.63
CA LYS A 733 24.83 25.85 -18.37
C LYS A 733 25.15 24.37 -18.14
N SER A 734 26.26 24.10 -17.46
CA SER A 734 26.64 22.74 -17.08
C SER A 734 27.46 22.75 -15.80
N ILE A 735 27.17 21.83 -14.88
CA ILE A 735 27.86 21.69 -13.60
C ILE A 735 28.56 20.34 -13.53
N LYS A 736 29.77 20.32 -12.96
CA LYS A 736 30.46 19.09 -12.61
C LYS A 736 30.05 18.73 -11.19
N VAL A 737 29.41 17.58 -10.98
CA VAL A 737 29.28 17.02 -9.63
C VAL A 737 30.66 16.50 -9.23
N GLU A 738 31.23 17.11 -8.20
CA GLU A 738 32.58 16.83 -7.73
C GLU A 738 32.62 15.65 -6.75
N LEU A 739 33.83 15.13 -6.51
CA LEU A 739 34.08 14.11 -5.49
C LEU A 739 33.87 14.70 -4.09
N LEU A 740 33.56 13.88 -3.09
CA LEU A 740 33.48 14.35 -1.71
C LEU A 740 34.84 14.86 -1.20
N THR A 741 34.85 15.71 -0.17
CA THR A 741 36.06 15.91 0.63
C THR A 741 36.42 14.63 1.41
N LYS A 742 37.64 14.53 1.93
CA LYS A 742 38.07 13.36 2.73
C LYS A 742 37.30 13.27 4.05
N GLU A 743 36.91 14.43 4.59
CA GLU A 743 36.12 14.61 5.80
C GLU A 743 34.67 14.12 5.59
N GLU A 744 34.03 14.50 4.49
CA GLU A 744 32.70 14.05 4.10
C GLU A 744 32.69 12.56 3.74
N ALA A 745 33.72 12.07 3.05
CA ALA A 745 33.90 10.65 2.75
C ALA A 745 34.05 9.81 4.03
N CYS A 746 34.85 10.26 5.01
CA CYS A 746 34.93 9.63 6.33
C CYS A 746 33.59 9.63 7.06
N THR A 747 32.82 10.72 6.96
CA THR A 747 31.52 10.85 7.62
C THR A 747 30.50 9.87 7.05
N LEU A 748 30.38 9.80 5.72
CA LEU A 748 29.53 8.83 5.03
C LEU A 748 29.98 7.39 5.31
N PHE A 749 31.28 7.11 5.32
CA PHE A 749 31.81 5.77 5.62
C PHE A 749 31.41 5.29 7.02
N MET A 750 31.58 6.13 8.04
CA MET A 750 31.24 5.78 9.42
C MET A 750 29.73 5.62 9.64
N GLU A 751 28.90 6.45 8.98
CA GLU A 751 27.44 6.29 9.00
C GLU A 751 27.02 4.92 8.43
N LYS A 752 27.60 4.52 7.29
CA LYS A 752 27.26 3.25 6.61
C LYS A 752 27.89 2.02 7.25
N LEU A 753 28.97 2.16 8.03
CA LEU A 753 29.54 1.07 8.82
C LEU A 753 28.54 0.58 9.91
N GLY A 754 27.86 1.54 10.56
CA GLY A 754 26.73 1.30 11.47
C GLY A 754 27.11 1.20 12.97
N PRO A 755 26.12 1.18 13.90
CA PRO A 755 26.36 1.49 15.32
C PRO A 755 27.01 0.39 16.19
N ASN A 756 27.43 -0.75 15.61
CA ASN A 756 27.75 -1.96 16.39
C ASN A 756 29.24 -2.24 16.56
N ALA A 757 29.58 -2.67 17.78
CA ALA A 757 30.91 -3.01 18.30
C ALA A 757 31.87 -1.82 18.56
N THR A 758 32.61 -1.93 19.66
CA THR A 758 33.60 -0.95 20.13
C THR A 758 34.89 -1.02 19.30
N LEU A 759 34.87 -0.39 18.12
CA LEU A 759 36.06 -0.18 17.30
C LEU A 759 37.13 0.55 18.12
N SER A 760 38.37 0.03 18.10
CA SER A 760 39.48 0.69 18.80
C SER A 760 39.84 2.03 18.13
N PRO A 761 40.45 2.99 18.84
CA PRO A 761 40.91 4.24 18.24
C PRO A 761 41.86 4.02 17.04
N GLU A 762 42.62 2.93 17.06
CA GLU A 762 43.52 2.53 15.97
C GLU A 762 42.74 2.03 14.73
N VAL A 763 41.68 1.24 14.93
CA VAL A 763 40.78 0.82 13.84
C VAL A 763 40.03 2.04 13.27
N VAL A 764 39.58 2.98 14.10
CA VAL A 764 38.94 4.22 13.64
C VAL A 764 39.90 5.09 12.81
N GLN A 765 41.19 5.11 13.13
CA GLN A 765 42.19 5.79 12.27
C GLN A 765 42.32 5.11 10.91
N ILE A 766 42.42 3.76 10.86
CA ILE A 766 42.52 3.03 9.60
C ILE A 766 41.22 3.13 8.78
N ALA A 767 40.05 3.12 9.42
CA ALA A 767 38.75 3.32 8.75
C ALA A 767 38.68 4.68 8.04
N LYS A 768 39.20 5.75 8.67
CA LYS A 768 39.34 7.06 8.01
C LYS A 768 40.35 7.03 6.85
N SER A 769 41.44 6.28 6.97
CA SER A 769 42.37 6.07 5.85
C SER A 769 41.68 5.35 4.69
N VAL A 770 40.99 4.22 4.93
CA VAL A 770 40.23 3.47 3.92
C VAL A 770 39.19 4.36 3.23
N ALA A 771 38.40 5.12 3.99
CA ALA A 771 37.43 6.06 3.43
C ALA A 771 38.07 7.13 2.50
N ALA A 772 39.29 7.57 2.83
CA ALA A 772 40.05 8.53 2.02
C ALA A 772 40.71 7.92 0.76
N GLU A 773 40.97 6.61 0.73
CA GLU A 773 41.42 5.89 -0.49
C GLU A 773 40.23 5.51 -1.41
N CYS A 774 38.97 5.62 -0.96
CA CYS A 774 37.76 5.26 -1.75
C CYS A 774 37.42 6.26 -2.89
N ALA A 775 38.43 6.87 -3.52
CA ALA A 775 38.31 7.93 -4.55
C ALA A 775 37.34 9.08 -4.19
N CYS A 776 36.98 9.22 -2.90
CA CYS A 776 35.90 10.07 -2.41
C CYS A 776 34.55 9.93 -3.17
N LEU A 777 34.28 8.76 -3.78
CA LEU A 777 33.05 8.49 -4.53
C LEU A 777 31.98 7.85 -3.62
N PRO A 778 30.79 8.46 -3.43
CA PRO A 778 29.75 7.97 -2.52
C PRO A 778 29.42 6.48 -2.69
N LEU A 779 29.26 6.01 -3.93
CA LEU A 779 28.99 4.59 -4.21
C LEU A 779 30.12 3.66 -3.76
N GLY A 780 31.39 4.05 -3.99
CA GLY A 780 32.56 3.28 -3.56
C GLY A 780 32.67 3.26 -2.03
N ILE A 781 32.44 4.40 -1.38
CA ILE A 781 32.43 4.54 0.09
C ILE A 781 31.35 3.63 0.72
N ILE A 782 30.13 3.62 0.17
CA ILE A 782 29.02 2.80 0.66
C ILE A 782 29.36 1.30 0.54
N ALA A 783 29.85 0.85 -0.62
CA ALA A 783 30.21 -0.55 -0.84
C ALA A 783 31.41 -0.98 0.03
N MET A 784 32.42 -0.11 0.19
CA MET A 784 33.57 -0.38 1.04
C MET A 784 33.15 -0.49 2.52
N ALA A 785 32.35 0.44 3.03
CA ALA A 785 31.82 0.39 4.40
C ALA A 785 30.97 -0.87 4.65
N GLY A 786 30.13 -1.26 3.68
CA GLY A 786 29.38 -2.52 3.70
C GLY A 786 30.29 -3.74 3.83
N SER A 787 31.38 -3.79 3.05
CA SER A 787 32.37 -4.90 3.08
C SER A 787 33.29 -4.94 4.32
N MET A 788 33.23 -3.92 5.19
CA MET A 788 33.93 -3.87 6.48
C MET A 788 32.98 -3.97 7.69
N ARG A 789 31.67 -4.03 7.48
CA ARG A 789 30.67 -4.06 8.55
C ARG A 789 30.86 -5.29 9.44
N GLY A 790 31.16 -5.05 10.73
CA GLY A 790 31.41 -6.09 11.73
C GLY A 790 32.84 -6.63 11.77
N VAL A 791 33.75 -6.14 10.93
CA VAL A 791 35.19 -6.44 11.02
C VAL A 791 35.78 -5.65 12.19
N ASN A 792 36.21 -6.35 13.24
CA ASN A 792 36.76 -5.73 14.45
C ASN A 792 38.28 -5.92 14.60
N ASP A 793 38.90 -6.80 13.80
CA ASP A 793 40.32 -7.12 13.93
C ASP A 793 41.23 -6.07 13.26
N LEU A 794 42.26 -5.64 14.00
CA LEU A 794 43.18 -4.59 13.58
C LEU A 794 44.08 -5.01 12.40
N HIS A 795 44.41 -6.30 12.29
CA HIS A 795 45.22 -6.81 11.19
C HIS A 795 44.39 -6.94 9.91
N GLU A 796 43.12 -7.35 10.00
CA GLU A 796 42.19 -7.32 8.86
C GLU A 796 42.00 -5.90 8.32
N TRP A 797 41.82 -4.89 9.17
CA TRP A 797 41.75 -3.49 8.74
C TRP A 797 43.04 -2.99 8.07
N ARG A 798 44.21 -3.31 8.64
CA ARG A 798 45.52 -2.98 8.04
C ARG A 798 45.73 -3.67 6.70
N ASN A 799 45.34 -4.94 6.58
CA ASN A 799 45.43 -5.70 5.35
C ASN A 799 44.50 -5.13 4.28
N ALA A 800 43.23 -4.86 4.61
CA ALA A 800 42.26 -4.29 3.68
C ALA A 800 42.71 -2.92 3.11
N TRP A 801 43.26 -2.05 3.95
CA TRP A 801 43.84 -0.78 3.49
C TRP A 801 45.08 -0.98 2.59
N THR A 802 45.93 -1.95 2.92
CA THR A 802 47.13 -2.29 2.13
C THR A 802 46.77 -2.86 0.76
N GLU A 803 45.78 -3.76 0.70
CA GLU A 803 45.27 -4.36 -0.54
C GLU A 803 44.60 -3.32 -1.44
N LEU A 804 43.71 -2.48 -0.88
CA LEU A 804 43.06 -1.39 -1.59
C LEU A 804 44.09 -0.45 -2.24
N LYS A 805 45.14 -0.07 -1.49
CA LYS A 805 46.22 0.77 -1.99
C LYS A 805 47.10 0.08 -3.04
N GLN A 806 47.32 -1.23 -2.93
CA GLN A 806 48.03 -1.98 -3.98
C GLN A 806 47.19 -2.20 -5.25
N SER A 807 45.87 -1.98 -5.17
CA SER A 807 44.95 -2.08 -6.31
C SER A 807 44.96 -0.85 -7.24
N GLU A 808 45.71 0.22 -6.95
CA GLU A 808 45.82 1.41 -7.81
C GLU A 808 46.44 1.11 -9.19
N VAL A 809 47.18 0.01 -9.34
CA VAL A 809 48.04 -0.25 -10.51
C VAL A 809 47.32 -1.01 -11.63
N ARG A 810 46.35 -0.36 -12.27
CA ARG A 810 45.92 -0.60 -13.67
C ARG A 810 44.95 0.50 -14.18
N VAL A 811 45.46 1.72 -14.29
CA VAL A 811 44.76 2.79 -15.03
C VAL A 811 45.08 2.64 -16.52
N ASP A 812 44.21 1.94 -17.25
CA ASP A 812 43.88 2.37 -18.61
C ASP A 812 42.89 3.55 -18.48
N ASP A 813 43.09 4.65 -19.21
CA ASP A 813 42.41 5.95 -19.04
C ASP A 813 40.88 5.96 -19.33
N MET A 814 40.25 4.79 -19.38
CA MET A 814 38.86 4.56 -19.82
C MET A 814 37.98 3.86 -18.77
N GLU A 815 38.54 3.27 -17.71
CA GLU A 815 37.74 2.66 -16.63
C GLU A 815 37.26 3.71 -15.59
N PRO A 816 35.99 3.67 -15.13
CA PRO A 816 35.52 4.54 -14.06
C PRO A 816 36.28 4.30 -12.74
N GLU A 817 36.77 5.37 -12.09
CA GLU A 817 37.56 5.28 -10.84
C GLU A 817 36.86 4.44 -9.75
N VAL A 818 35.52 4.46 -9.69
CA VAL A 818 34.74 3.66 -8.72
C VAL A 818 34.90 2.14 -8.88
N PHE A 819 35.29 1.64 -10.06
CA PHE A 819 35.31 0.21 -10.35
C PHE A 819 36.35 -0.56 -9.55
N HIS A 820 37.53 0.00 -9.26
CA HIS A 820 38.52 -0.71 -8.44
C HIS A 820 38.00 -0.94 -7.00
N ILE A 821 37.23 0.00 -6.46
CA ILE A 821 36.61 -0.08 -5.13
C ILE A 821 35.46 -1.09 -5.13
N LEU A 822 34.59 -1.06 -6.14
CA LEU A 822 33.48 -2.02 -6.28
C LEU A 822 34.00 -3.44 -6.51
N ARG A 823 35.05 -3.59 -7.33
CA ARG A 823 35.80 -4.84 -7.54
C ARG A 823 36.40 -5.32 -6.22
N PHE A 824 37.02 -4.46 -5.43
CA PHE A 824 37.59 -4.83 -4.13
C PHE A 824 36.52 -5.28 -3.13
N SER A 825 35.40 -4.54 -3.03
CA SER A 825 34.22 -4.95 -2.23
C SER A 825 33.68 -6.32 -2.66
N TYR A 826 33.62 -6.60 -3.98
CA TYR A 826 33.26 -7.92 -4.53
C TYR A 826 34.30 -9.00 -4.18
N MET A 827 35.60 -8.71 -4.24
CA MET A 827 36.66 -9.68 -3.88
C MET A 827 36.62 -10.05 -2.39
N ARG A 828 36.12 -9.15 -1.52
CA ARG A 828 35.91 -9.40 -0.08
C ARG A 828 34.67 -10.26 0.23
N LEU A 829 33.84 -10.61 -0.76
CA LEU A 829 32.75 -11.57 -0.57
C LEU A 829 33.31 -12.99 -0.35
N SER A 830 33.19 -13.50 0.87
CA SER A 830 33.87 -14.70 1.37
C SER A 830 33.36 -16.06 0.87
N ASP A 831 32.45 -16.09 -0.11
CA ASP A 831 31.95 -17.31 -0.75
C ASP A 831 31.89 -17.10 -2.27
N SER A 832 32.50 -18.00 -3.04
CA SER A 832 32.48 -17.95 -4.52
C SER A 832 31.04 -18.07 -5.07
N ALA A 833 30.15 -18.79 -4.39
CA ALA A 833 28.73 -18.82 -4.76
C ALA A 833 28.04 -17.46 -4.52
N LEU A 834 28.46 -16.71 -3.51
CA LEU A 834 27.96 -15.35 -3.21
C LEU A 834 28.47 -14.33 -4.24
N GLN A 835 29.72 -14.48 -4.69
CA GLN A 835 30.27 -13.72 -5.82
C GLN A 835 29.50 -14.02 -7.12
N GLN A 836 29.33 -15.29 -7.49
CA GLN A 836 28.56 -15.67 -8.68
C GLN A 836 27.10 -15.23 -8.61
N CYS A 837 26.49 -15.22 -7.41
CA CYS A 837 25.15 -14.67 -7.18
C CYS A 837 25.06 -13.19 -7.57
N LEU A 838 25.99 -12.35 -7.13
CA LEU A 838 26.03 -10.93 -7.52
C LEU A 838 26.24 -10.75 -9.03
N LEU A 839 27.09 -11.57 -9.65
CA LEU A 839 27.27 -11.53 -11.12
C LEU A 839 25.97 -11.91 -11.85
N TYR A 840 25.20 -12.86 -11.32
CA TYR A 840 23.95 -13.30 -11.92
C TYR A 840 22.83 -12.24 -11.85
N CYS A 841 22.83 -11.39 -10.82
CA CYS A 841 21.94 -10.22 -10.73
C CYS A 841 22.11 -9.25 -11.93
N ALA A 842 23.25 -9.27 -12.62
CA ALA A 842 23.52 -8.36 -13.74
C ALA A 842 22.81 -8.73 -15.06
N PHE A 843 22.12 -9.87 -15.13
CA PHE A 843 21.41 -10.33 -16.35
C PHE A 843 19.98 -9.80 -16.51
N PHE A 844 19.39 -9.23 -15.46
CA PHE A 844 18.07 -8.57 -15.45
C PHE A 844 18.13 -7.19 -16.13
N PRO A 845 17.07 -6.38 -16.24
CA PRO A 845 17.17 -5.02 -16.78
C PRO A 845 17.91 -4.04 -15.84
N LYS A 846 18.27 -2.87 -16.35
CA LYS A 846 18.68 -1.72 -15.51
C LYS A 846 17.47 -1.20 -14.73
N ASP A 847 17.72 -0.61 -13.55
CA ASP A 847 16.71 -0.06 -12.64
C ASP A 847 15.56 -0.97 -12.16
N PHE A 848 15.48 -2.22 -12.60
CA PHE A 848 14.35 -3.13 -12.39
C PHE A 848 14.26 -3.71 -10.95
N THR A 849 13.04 -3.96 -10.51
CA THR A 849 12.72 -4.60 -9.22
C THR A 849 12.62 -6.11 -9.42
N VAL A 850 13.65 -6.85 -9.02
CA VAL A 850 13.76 -8.29 -9.25
C VAL A 850 13.19 -9.06 -8.06
N ASP A 851 12.39 -10.09 -8.35
CA ASP A 851 11.88 -11.00 -7.33
C ASP A 851 12.95 -11.98 -6.81
N ARG A 852 12.87 -12.33 -5.52
CA ARG A 852 13.86 -13.17 -4.84
C ARG A 852 13.70 -14.66 -5.18
N GLU A 853 12.49 -15.16 -5.40
CA GLU A 853 12.26 -16.56 -5.75
C GLU A 853 12.86 -16.89 -7.12
N ASP A 854 12.62 -16.03 -8.12
CA ASP A 854 13.06 -16.26 -9.50
C ASP A 854 14.59 -16.31 -9.61
N LEU A 855 15.29 -15.34 -9.00
CA LEU A 855 16.76 -15.37 -8.97
C LEU A 855 17.26 -16.62 -8.24
N ILE A 856 16.72 -16.97 -7.06
CA ILE A 856 17.16 -18.17 -6.33
C ILE A 856 16.89 -19.44 -7.17
N GLY A 857 15.78 -19.48 -7.92
CA GLY A 857 15.48 -20.52 -8.89
C GLY A 857 16.58 -20.71 -9.93
N TYR A 858 17.02 -19.63 -10.59
CA TYR A 858 18.10 -19.69 -11.58
C TYR A 858 19.46 -20.07 -10.96
N LEU A 859 19.77 -19.57 -9.75
CA LEU A 859 21.02 -19.90 -9.05
C LEU A 859 21.12 -21.40 -8.70
N ILE A 860 19.99 -22.07 -8.45
CA ILE A 860 19.93 -23.52 -8.24
C ILE A 860 20.11 -24.27 -9.58
N ASP A 861 19.45 -23.83 -10.64
CA ASP A 861 19.46 -24.54 -11.93
C ASP A 861 20.79 -24.41 -12.68
N GLU A 862 21.42 -23.23 -12.64
CA GLU A 862 22.78 -23.00 -13.16
C GLU A 862 23.84 -23.77 -12.33
N GLY A 863 23.49 -24.20 -11.11
CA GLY A 863 24.37 -24.93 -10.19
C GLY A 863 25.28 -24.04 -9.36
N ILE A 864 24.99 -22.74 -9.22
CA ILE A 864 25.72 -21.82 -8.33
C ILE A 864 25.42 -22.18 -6.86
N ILE A 865 24.14 -22.41 -6.55
CA ILE A 865 23.72 -23.07 -5.32
C ILE A 865 23.90 -24.57 -5.52
N GLN A 866 24.92 -25.14 -4.86
CA GLN A 866 25.25 -26.56 -4.96
C GLN A 866 24.10 -27.44 -4.44
N PRO A 867 23.77 -28.57 -5.11
CA PRO A 867 22.64 -29.42 -4.71
C PRO A 867 22.69 -29.89 -3.25
N MET A 868 21.56 -29.75 -2.54
CA MET A 868 21.46 -30.09 -1.12
C MET A 868 20.52 -31.29 -0.89
N LYS A 869 20.16 -31.57 0.37
CA LYS A 869 19.31 -32.71 0.74
C LYS A 869 17.84 -32.52 0.38
N SER A 870 17.38 -31.28 0.32
CA SER A 870 16.01 -30.87 -0.01
C SER A 870 16.02 -29.54 -0.76
N ARG A 871 14.96 -29.26 -1.54
CA ARG A 871 14.82 -27.98 -2.26
C ARG A 871 14.66 -26.80 -1.31
N GLN A 872 14.02 -27.00 -0.16
CA GLN A 872 13.93 -25.98 0.88
C GLN A 872 15.33 -25.52 1.33
N ALA A 873 16.27 -26.45 1.56
CA ALA A 873 17.62 -26.08 1.98
C ALA A 873 18.42 -25.35 0.88
N GLU A 874 18.20 -25.70 -0.39
CA GLU A 874 18.74 -24.98 -1.55
C GLU A 874 18.20 -23.54 -1.59
N TYR A 875 16.90 -23.36 -1.32
CA TYR A 875 16.22 -22.06 -1.28
C TYR A 875 16.61 -21.19 -0.08
N ASP A 876 16.64 -21.76 1.13
CA ASP A 876 17.07 -21.10 2.37
C ASP A 876 18.51 -20.57 2.23
N ARG A 877 19.39 -21.32 1.56
CA ARG A 877 20.75 -20.87 1.22
C ARG A 877 20.72 -19.66 0.27
N GLY A 878 19.86 -19.69 -0.75
CA GLY A 878 19.65 -18.55 -1.65
C GLY A 878 19.19 -17.29 -0.92
N GLN A 879 18.18 -17.40 -0.05
CA GLN A 879 17.70 -16.29 0.77
C GLN A 879 18.80 -15.74 1.70
N ALA A 880 19.61 -16.62 2.30
CA ALA A 880 20.77 -16.22 3.11
C ALA A 880 21.89 -15.56 2.29
N MET A 881 22.04 -15.89 0.99
CA MET A 881 22.98 -15.23 0.09
C MET A 881 22.51 -13.83 -0.30
N LEU A 882 21.23 -13.65 -0.67
CA LEU A 882 20.69 -12.32 -0.98
C LEU A 882 20.75 -11.37 0.23
N ASN A 883 20.39 -11.87 1.43
CA ASN A 883 20.55 -11.11 2.67
C ASN A 883 22.00 -10.66 2.94
N LYS A 884 23.02 -11.42 2.49
CA LYS A 884 24.43 -11.00 2.61
C LYS A 884 24.81 -9.90 1.62
N LEU A 885 24.32 -9.97 0.38
CA LEU A 885 24.58 -8.93 -0.63
C LEU A 885 23.92 -7.59 -0.29
N GLU A 886 22.71 -7.63 0.29
CA GLU A 886 22.02 -6.45 0.82
C GLU A 886 22.77 -5.85 2.04
N ASN A 887 23.23 -6.69 2.97
CA ASN A 887 24.03 -6.24 4.11
C ASN A 887 25.41 -5.69 3.72
N ALA A 888 25.98 -6.15 2.60
CA ALA A 888 27.19 -5.59 1.99
C ALA A 888 26.93 -4.31 1.16
N CYS A 889 25.67 -3.85 1.10
CA CYS A 889 25.23 -2.70 0.31
C CYS A 889 25.47 -2.82 -1.21
N LEU A 890 25.57 -4.05 -1.72
CA LEU A 890 25.73 -4.35 -3.15
C LEU A 890 24.38 -4.55 -3.88
N LEU A 891 23.32 -4.83 -3.12
CA LEU A 891 21.92 -4.83 -3.55
C LEU A 891 21.09 -3.94 -2.60
N GLN A 892 19.97 -3.42 -3.08
CA GLN A 892 19.01 -2.62 -2.32
C GLN A 892 17.71 -3.42 -2.14
N SER A 893 17.23 -3.60 -0.91
CA SER A 893 15.94 -4.26 -0.65
C SER A 893 14.78 -3.30 -0.92
N TYR A 894 13.68 -3.83 -1.47
CA TYR A 894 12.44 -3.10 -1.71
C TYR A 894 11.24 -3.94 -1.22
N ILE A 895 10.09 -3.29 -1.03
CA ILE A 895 8.81 -3.95 -0.72
C ILE A 895 7.84 -3.52 -1.82
N SER A 896 7.23 -4.48 -2.52
CA SER A 896 6.24 -4.21 -3.58
C SER A 896 4.93 -3.65 -3.00
N MET A 897 4.07 -3.12 -3.88
CA MET A 897 2.70 -2.71 -3.52
C MET A 897 1.85 -3.87 -2.94
N GLU A 898 2.30 -5.11 -3.14
CA GLU A 898 1.67 -6.36 -2.68
C GLU A 898 2.34 -6.92 -1.40
N ASN A 899 3.24 -6.15 -0.78
CA ASN A 899 4.07 -6.51 0.38
C ASN A 899 5.14 -7.60 0.14
N TYR A 900 5.44 -7.98 -1.12
CA TYR A 900 6.54 -8.91 -1.42
C TYR A 900 7.90 -8.22 -1.29
N ARG A 901 8.90 -8.93 -0.75
CA ARG A 901 10.26 -8.41 -0.61
C ARG A 901 11.09 -8.68 -1.86
N CYS A 902 11.30 -7.64 -2.65
CA CYS A 902 12.10 -7.68 -3.87
C CYS A 902 13.47 -7.01 -3.65
N PHE A 903 14.33 -6.98 -4.67
CA PHE A 903 15.59 -6.24 -4.63
C PHE A 903 15.91 -5.52 -5.94
N LYS A 904 16.85 -4.57 -5.88
CA LYS A 904 17.35 -3.78 -7.02
C LYS A 904 18.88 -3.69 -6.98
N MET A 905 19.51 -3.73 -8.14
CA MET A 905 20.97 -3.62 -8.30
C MET A 905 21.32 -2.25 -8.90
N HIS A 906 22.30 -1.54 -8.32
CA HIS A 906 22.72 -0.25 -8.86
C HIS A 906 23.54 -0.44 -10.14
N ASP A 907 23.17 0.30 -11.19
CA ASP A 907 23.82 0.36 -12.50
C ASP A 907 25.34 0.24 -12.55
N LEU A 908 26.13 0.89 -11.68
CA LEU A 908 27.60 0.79 -11.75
C LEU A 908 28.16 -0.47 -11.08
N ILE A 909 27.41 -1.06 -10.13
CA ILE A 909 27.70 -2.39 -9.60
C ILE A 909 27.37 -3.44 -10.67
N ARG A 910 26.30 -3.22 -11.44
CA ARG A 910 25.94 -4.00 -12.62
C ARG A 910 26.97 -3.86 -13.75
N ASP A 911 27.36 -2.64 -14.12
CA ASP A 911 28.38 -2.37 -15.15
C ASP A 911 29.70 -3.08 -14.76
N MET A 912 30.13 -2.96 -13.50
CA MET A 912 31.29 -3.67 -12.94
C MET A 912 31.13 -5.19 -12.96
N ALA A 913 29.95 -5.73 -12.61
CA ALA A 913 29.67 -7.15 -12.68
C ALA A 913 29.68 -7.70 -14.12
N LEU A 914 29.15 -6.94 -15.09
CA LEU A 914 29.21 -7.28 -16.52
C LEU A 914 30.65 -7.25 -17.05
N GLN A 915 31.47 -6.27 -16.65
CA GLN A 915 32.91 -6.29 -16.95
C GLN A 915 33.59 -7.51 -16.31
N LYS A 916 33.31 -7.78 -15.02
CA LYS A 916 33.90 -8.90 -14.29
C LYS A 916 33.47 -10.26 -14.82
N LEU A 917 32.30 -10.37 -15.47
CA LEU A 917 31.88 -11.51 -16.29
C LEU A 917 32.69 -11.58 -17.59
N ARG A 918 32.74 -10.49 -18.37
CA ARG A 918 33.49 -10.37 -19.63
C ARG A 918 34.98 -10.70 -19.49
N GLU A 919 35.60 -10.44 -18.34
CA GLU A 919 36.98 -10.87 -18.03
C GLU A 919 37.16 -12.40 -17.99
N ASN A 920 36.13 -13.16 -17.61
CA ASN A 920 36.24 -14.61 -17.44
C ASN A 920 35.61 -15.39 -18.61
N SER A 921 34.61 -14.83 -19.29
CA SER A 921 33.90 -15.45 -20.43
C SER A 921 33.13 -14.41 -21.25
N PRO A 922 33.06 -14.53 -22.58
CA PRO A 922 32.16 -13.74 -23.40
C PRO A 922 30.68 -13.92 -22.99
N ILE A 923 29.95 -12.80 -22.95
CA ILE A 923 28.52 -12.72 -22.60
C ILE A 923 27.83 -11.65 -23.45
N MET A 924 26.53 -11.81 -23.70
CA MET A 924 25.70 -10.86 -24.45
C MET A 924 24.46 -10.49 -23.61
N VAL A 925 24.20 -9.20 -23.42
CA VAL A 925 23.19 -8.72 -22.44
C VAL A 925 22.51 -7.45 -22.98
N GLU A 926 21.57 -7.63 -23.91
CA GLU A 926 20.79 -6.55 -24.53
C GLU A 926 19.35 -6.61 -24.01
N VAL A 927 19.13 -6.02 -22.84
CA VAL A 927 17.95 -6.25 -21.99
C VAL A 927 17.13 -4.98 -21.82
N GLY A 928 15.82 -5.04 -22.07
CA GLY A 928 14.95 -3.87 -22.06
C GLY A 928 15.26 -2.87 -23.20
N GLU A 929 16.06 -3.28 -24.19
CA GLU A 929 16.52 -2.39 -25.25
C GLU A 929 15.47 -2.10 -26.32
N LYS A 930 14.33 -2.83 -26.30
CA LYS A 930 13.21 -2.73 -27.24
C LYS A 930 13.59 -3.10 -28.67
N LEU A 931 14.57 -3.99 -28.80
CA LEU A 931 15.02 -4.55 -30.07
C LEU A 931 13.83 -5.24 -30.78
N LYS A 932 13.69 -4.98 -32.08
CA LYS A 932 12.70 -5.62 -32.96
C LYS A 932 13.31 -6.80 -33.75
N GLU A 933 14.60 -6.69 -34.03
CA GLU A 933 15.46 -7.63 -34.74
C GLU A 933 16.55 -8.08 -33.77
N LEU A 934 17.01 -9.34 -33.90
CA LEU A 934 18.06 -9.92 -33.05
C LEU A 934 19.43 -9.28 -33.36
N PRO A 935 20.46 -9.50 -32.50
CA PRO A 935 21.86 -9.13 -32.78
C PRO A 935 22.39 -9.67 -34.12
N ASP A 936 23.53 -9.21 -34.61
CA ASP A 936 24.14 -9.81 -35.82
C ASP A 936 24.65 -11.23 -35.52
N GLU A 937 24.67 -12.13 -36.51
CA GLU A 937 25.16 -13.51 -36.30
C GLU A 937 26.64 -13.56 -35.86
N ASP A 938 27.44 -12.57 -36.29
CA ASP A 938 28.83 -12.37 -35.85
C ASP A 938 28.97 -12.06 -34.34
N GLU A 939 27.89 -11.73 -33.63
CA GLU A 939 27.88 -11.55 -32.17
C GLU A 939 27.74 -12.89 -31.42
N TRP A 940 27.09 -13.89 -32.03
CA TRP A 940 26.88 -15.24 -31.49
C TRP A 940 28.13 -16.12 -31.68
N LYS A 941 29.23 -15.69 -31.07
CA LYS A 941 30.53 -16.37 -31.12
C LYS A 941 30.50 -17.66 -30.31
N GLU A 942 31.23 -18.68 -30.78
CA GLU A 942 31.34 -20.00 -30.12
C GLU A 942 31.73 -19.97 -28.63
N GLU A 943 32.31 -18.85 -28.19
CA GLU A 943 32.79 -18.62 -26.83
C GLU A 943 31.75 -18.02 -25.88
N VAL A 944 30.58 -17.58 -26.36
CA VAL A 944 29.55 -16.95 -25.52
C VAL A 944 28.94 -17.97 -24.55
N VAL A 945 29.05 -17.68 -23.25
CA VAL A 945 28.59 -18.58 -22.18
C VAL A 945 27.21 -18.17 -21.64
N ARG A 946 26.82 -16.89 -21.66
CA ARG A 946 25.48 -16.45 -21.22
C ARG A 946 24.92 -15.34 -22.10
N VAL A 947 23.63 -15.43 -22.40
CA VAL A 947 22.86 -14.50 -23.23
C VAL A 947 21.60 -14.07 -22.48
N SER A 948 21.36 -12.77 -22.41
CA SER A 948 20.10 -12.19 -21.92
C SER A 948 19.54 -11.18 -22.92
N LEU A 949 18.33 -11.47 -23.40
CA LEU A 949 17.58 -10.71 -24.42
C LEU A 949 16.13 -10.44 -23.96
N MET A 950 15.88 -10.48 -22.64
CA MET A 950 14.57 -10.27 -22.04
C MET A 950 14.05 -8.82 -22.24
N GLU A 951 12.72 -8.64 -22.18
CA GLU A 951 12.04 -7.34 -22.31
C GLU A 951 12.29 -6.56 -23.63
N ASN A 952 12.43 -7.28 -24.74
CA ASN A 952 12.50 -6.69 -26.08
C ASN A 952 11.16 -6.83 -26.83
N TYR A 953 11.12 -6.42 -28.09
CA TYR A 953 9.92 -6.40 -28.95
C TYR A 953 10.10 -7.29 -30.19
N TYR A 954 10.85 -8.38 -30.08
CA TYR A 954 10.93 -9.39 -31.15
C TYR A 954 9.52 -9.91 -31.47
N LYS A 955 9.20 -10.04 -32.76
CA LYS A 955 7.96 -10.69 -33.21
C LYS A 955 8.17 -12.17 -33.55
N GLU A 956 9.28 -12.46 -34.21
CA GLU A 956 9.66 -13.79 -34.65
C GLU A 956 11.18 -13.93 -34.66
N ILE A 957 11.69 -15.15 -34.49
CA ILE A 957 13.08 -15.50 -34.81
C ILE A 957 13.08 -16.14 -36.20
N PRO A 958 13.69 -15.51 -37.23
CA PRO A 958 13.53 -15.93 -38.62
C PRO A 958 14.37 -17.16 -38.98
N SER A 959 13.95 -17.90 -40.00
CA SER A 959 14.56 -19.19 -40.42
C SER A 959 15.94 -19.10 -41.08
N GLY A 960 16.43 -17.89 -41.35
CA GLY A 960 17.82 -17.67 -41.76
C GLY A 960 18.80 -17.58 -40.60
N TYR A 961 18.33 -17.54 -39.35
CA TYR A 961 19.12 -17.19 -38.16
C TYR A 961 19.49 -18.44 -37.34
N SER A 962 20.79 -18.73 -37.16
CA SER A 962 21.28 -19.99 -36.59
C SER A 962 22.55 -19.82 -35.72
N PRO A 963 22.41 -19.38 -34.46
CA PRO A 963 23.54 -18.99 -33.62
C PRO A 963 24.45 -20.16 -33.21
N MET A 964 25.73 -20.10 -33.58
CA MET A 964 26.73 -21.13 -33.32
C MET A 964 27.41 -20.98 -31.94
N CYS A 965 26.62 -21.07 -30.85
CA CYS A 965 27.13 -20.94 -29.46
C CYS A 965 27.09 -22.26 -28.65
N PRO A 966 27.96 -23.25 -28.92
CA PRO A 966 27.96 -24.53 -28.21
C PRO A 966 28.39 -24.43 -26.73
N LYS A 967 29.01 -23.32 -26.29
CA LYS A 967 29.39 -23.07 -24.89
C LYS A 967 28.30 -22.35 -24.07
N LEU A 968 27.19 -21.92 -24.69
CA LEU A 968 26.12 -21.19 -24.05
C LEU A 968 25.46 -22.03 -22.93
N SER A 969 25.44 -21.58 -21.68
CA SER A 969 24.78 -22.24 -20.55
C SER A 969 23.45 -21.59 -20.15
N THR A 970 23.31 -20.28 -20.30
CA THR A 970 22.12 -19.51 -19.89
C THR A 970 21.60 -18.69 -21.07
N LEU A 971 20.29 -18.80 -21.36
CA LEU A 971 19.60 -18.02 -22.40
C LEU A 971 18.26 -17.49 -21.86
N PHE A 972 18.12 -16.17 -21.78
CA PHE A 972 16.89 -15.51 -21.35
C PHE A 972 16.22 -14.74 -22.49
N PHE A 973 14.97 -15.09 -22.78
CA PHE A 973 14.07 -14.44 -23.74
C PHE A 973 12.73 -14.03 -23.11
N ASN A 974 12.59 -14.14 -21.79
CA ASN A 974 11.35 -13.85 -21.08
C ASN A 974 10.85 -12.41 -21.27
N SER A 975 9.57 -12.18 -20.98
CA SER A 975 8.89 -10.88 -21.08
C SER A 975 8.84 -10.28 -22.50
N ASN A 976 9.20 -11.06 -23.53
CA ASN A 976 9.03 -10.69 -24.94
C ASN A 976 7.57 -10.94 -25.39
N LEU A 977 6.65 -10.13 -24.88
CA LEU A 977 5.18 -10.27 -25.04
C LEU A 977 4.67 -10.31 -26.51
N LYS A 978 5.52 -10.00 -27.49
CA LYS A 978 5.18 -10.02 -28.93
C LYS A 978 5.83 -11.18 -29.70
N LEU A 979 6.66 -12.00 -29.08
CA LEU A 979 7.35 -13.11 -29.74
C LEU A 979 6.36 -14.26 -29.98
N GLU A 980 5.91 -14.42 -31.22
CA GLU A 980 4.89 -15.41 -31.61
C GLU A 980 5.48 -16.73 -32.16
N MET A 981 6.69 -16.67 -32.74
CA MET A 981 7.30 -17.79 -33.47
C MET A 981 8.83 -17.85 -33.28
N ILE A 982 9.39 -19.06 -33.19
CA ILE A 982 10.84 -19.30 -33.18
C ILE A 982 11.16 -20.34 -34.27
N ALA A 983 12.05 -19.99 -35.21
CA ALA A 983 12.37 -20.89 -36.32
C ALA A 983 13.22 -22.10 -35.93
N ASP A 984 13.09 -23.17 -36.73
CA ASP A 984 13.73 -24.45 -36.49
C ASP A 984 15.26 -24.44 -36.59
N SER A 985 15.89 -23.42 -37.18
CA SER A 985 17.35 -23.21 -37.11
C SER A 985 17.84 -22.98 -35.68
N PHE A 986 17.08 -22.23 -34.87
CA PHE A 986 17.64 -21.43 -33.77
C PHE A 986 18.37 -22.22 -32.66
N PHE A 987 17.88 -23.41 -32.28
CA PHE A 987 18.44 -24.17 -31.16
C PHE A 987 19.49 -25.22 -31.55
N LYS A 988 19.74 -25.45 -32.84
CA LYS A 988 20.51 -26.61 -33.34
C LYS A 988 21.91 -26.71 -32.72
N ASP A 989 22.65 -25.60 -32.72
CA ASP A 989 24.05 -25.55 -32.27
C ASP A 989 24.21 -25.12 -30.79
N LEU A 990 23.10 -24.91 -30.07
CA LEU A 990 23.08 -24.47 -28.65
C LEU A 990 23.18 -25.66 -27.67
N GLN A 991 23.97 -26.67 -28.02
CA GLN A 991 24.07 -27.97 -27.34
C GLN A 991 24.46 -27.89 -25.84
N GLY A 992 25.17 -26.83 -25.43
CA GLY A 992 25.60 -26.61 -24.04
C GLY A 992 24.55 -26.02 -23.11
N LEU A 993 23.38 -25.62 -23.62
CA LEU A 993 22.40 -24.83 -22.89
C LEU A 993 21.83 -25.58 -21.69
N LYS A 994 21.82 -24.93 -20.52
CA LYS A 994 21.33 -25.47 -19.24
C LYS A 994 20.06 -24.78 -18.77
N VAL A 995 19.96 -23.46 -18.89
CA VAL A 995 18.83 -22.67 -18.43
C VAL A 995 18.25 -21.90 -19.61
N LEU A 996 16.98 -22.17 -19.93
CA LEU A 996 16.20 -21.43 -20.93
C LEU A 996 14.95 -20.85 -20.26
N ASP A 997 14.80 -19.52 -20.30
CA ASP A 997 13.54 -18.86 -19.94
C ASP A 997 12.90 -18.16 -21.16
N LEU A 998 11.67 -18.55 -21.45
CA LEU A 998 10.78 -18.04 -22.48
C LEU A 998 9.43 -17.55 -21.88
N SER A 999 9.34 -17.42 -20.57
CA SER A 999 8.14 -16.98 -19.84
C SER A 999 7.61 -15.62 -20.32
N ALA A 1000 6.29 -15.43 -20.27
CA ALA A 1000 5.60 -14.22 -20.74
C ALA A 1000 5.97 -13.85 -22.20
N THR A 1001 5.78 -14.82 -23.09
CA THR A 1001 5.90 -14.67 -24.55
C THR A 1001 4.65 -15.22 -25.25
N ALA A 1002 4.38 -14.75 -26.47
CA ALA A 1002 3.20 -15.13 -27.25
C ALA A 1002 3.42 -16.39 -28.12
N ILE A 1003 4.46 -17.20 -27.82
CA ILE A 1003 4.86 -18.33 -28.64
C ILE A 1003 3.76 -19.39 -28.71
N ARG A 1004 3.48 -19.89 -29.91
CA ARG A 1004 2.41 -20.86 -30.17
C ARG A 1004 2.90 -22.32 -30.08
N GLU A 1005 4.14 -22.53 -30.50
CA GLU A 1005 4.84 -23.81 -30.45
C GLU A 1005 6.34 -23.57 -30.25
N LEU A 1006 7.06 -24.60 -29.75
CA LEU A 1006 8.52 -24.66 -29.81
C LEU A 1006 8.98 -25.44 -31.06
N PRO A 1007 10.05 -25.02 -31.75
CA PRO A 1007 10.57 -25.71 -32.92
C PRO A 1007 11.20 -27.06 -32.60
N ASN A 1008 11.28 -27.99 -33.56
CA ASN A 1008 11.78 -29.35 -33.33
C ASN A 1008 13.25 -29.38 -32.87
N SER A 1009 14.09 -28.43 -33.30
CA SER A 1009 15.48 -28.29 -32.81
C SER A 1009 15.58 -28.00 -31.30
N PHE A 1010 14.52 -27.55 -30.63
CA PHE A 1010 14.48 -27.48 -29.16
C PHE A 1010 14.78 -28.85 -28.51
N SER A 1011 14.33 -29.96 -29.14
CA SER A 1011 14.63 -31.31 -28.66
C SER A 1011 16.12 -31.65 -28.67
N ASP A 1012 16.97 -30.92 -29.39
CA ASP A 1012 18.41 -31.18 -29.48
C ASP A 1012 19.22 -30.55 -28.33
N LEU A 1013 18.61 -29.81 -27.40
CA LEU A 1013 19.27 -29.16 -26.26
C LEU A 1013 19.66 -30.14 -25.14
N VAL A 1014 20.48 -31.15 -25.43
CA VAL A 1014 20.73 -32.31 -24.54
C VAL A 1014 21.25 -31.97 -23.13
N SER A 1015 21.88 -30.79 -22.96
CA SER A 1015 22.41 -30.30 -21.68
C SER A 1015 21.37 -29.59 -20.79
N LEU A 1016 20.13 -29.42 -21.25
CA LEU A 1016 19.15 -28.55 -20.58
C LEU A 1016 18.77 -29.07 -19.20
N VAL A 1017 18.95 -28.22 -18.18
CA VAL A 1017 18.69 -28.47 -16.76
C VAL A 1017 17.37 -27.82 -16.31
N ALA A 1018 17.01 -26.67 -16.87
CA ALA A 1018 15.78 -25.96 -16.57
C ALA A 1018 15.14 -25.32 -17.79
N LEU A 1019 13.83 -25.55 -17.92
CA LEU A 1019 12.96 -24.92 -18.90
C LEU A 1019 11.84 -24.16 -18.18
N TYR A 1020 11.73 -22.87 -18.50
CA TYR A 1020 10.69 -21.97 -18.00
C TYR A 1020 9.86 -21.43 -19.18
N LEU A 1021 8.55 -21.70 -19.15
CA LEU A 1021 7.56 -21.35 -20.19
C LEU A 1021 6.29 -20.79 -19.51
N ARG A 1022 6.50 -19.93 -18.50
CA ARG A 1022 5.45 -19.50 -17.57
C ARG A 1022 4.62 -18.39 -18.21
N MET A 1023 3.29 -18.46 -18.14
CA MET A 1023 2.40 -17.48 -18.76
C MET A 1023 2.62 -17.34 -20.28
N CYS A 1024 2.98 -18.46 -20.93
CA CYS A 1024 2.96 -18.58 -22.39
C CYS A 1024 1.56 -19.00 -22.82
N GLU A 1025 0.58 -18.09 -22.66
CA GLU A 1025 -0.85 -18.38 -22.80
C GLU A 1025 -1.27 -18.89 -24.18
N MET A 1026 -0.47 -18.61 -25.22
CA MET A 1026 -0.70 -19.07 -26.59
C MET A 1026 -0.05 -20.44 -26.92
N LEU A 1027 0.78 -20.99 -26.02
CA LEU A 1027 1.59 -22.18 -26.28
C LEU A 1027 0.72 -23.45 -26.22
N THR A 1028 0.51 -24.10 -27.37
CA THR A 1028 -0.30 -25.32 -27.50
C THR A 1028 0.52 -26.56 -27.84
N HIS A 1029 1.77 -26.42 -28.30
CA HIS A 1029 2.64 -27.56 -28.63
C HIS A 1029 4.08 -27.41 -28.12
N VAL A 1030 4.62 -28.50 -27.57
CA VAL A 1030 6.02 -28.64 -27.14
C VAL A 1030 6.57 -29.97 -27.70
N PRO A 1031 7.69 -29.96 -28.46
CA PRO A 1031 8.34 -31.14 -29.02
C PRO A 1031 8.80 -32.19 -28.00
N SER A 1032 9.30 -33.32 -28.49
CA SER A 1032 9.70 -34.42 -27.61
C SER A 1032 10.87 -34.07 -26.70
N LEU A 1033 10.70 -34.34 -25.40
CA LEU A 1033 11.72 -34.13 -24.37
C LEU A 1033 12.62 -35.37 -24.18
N SER A 1034 12.44 -36.42 -24.97
CA SER A 1034 13.13 -37.74 -24.83
C SER A 1034 14.66 -37.69 -24.82
N LYS A 1035 15.24 -36.63 -25.39
CA LYS A 1035 16.69 -36.34 -25.44
C LYS A 1035 17.20 -35.55 -24.22
N LEU A 1036 16.35 -34.78 -23.54
CA LEU A 1036 16.71 -33.76 -22.53
C LEU A 1036 16.97 -34.37 -21.14
N ARG A 1037 17.87 -35.35 -21.06
CA ARG A 1037 18.02 -36.24 -19.89
C ARG A 1037 18.58 -35.56 -18.63
N GLU A 1038 19.21 -34.39 -18.77
CA GLU A 1038 19.67 -33.59 -17.62
C GLU A 1038 18.59 -32.68 -17.02
N LEU A 1039 17.37 -32.65 -17.57
CA LEU A 1039 16.32 -31.73 -17.14
C LEU A 1039 15.87 -32.02 -15.70
N ARG A 1040 15.97 -30.99 -14.85
CA ARG A 1040 15.63 -30.99 -13.43
C ARG A 1040 14.43 -30.11 -13.13
N LYS A 1041 14.19 -29.06 -13.92
CA LYS A 1041 13.02 -28.18 -13.81
C LYS A 1041 12.28 -28.06 -15.14
N LEU A 1042 10.96 -28.24 -15.08
CA LEU A 1042 10.01 -27.92 -16.14
C LEU A 1042 8.85 -27.12 -15.53
N ASP A 1043 8.80 -25.82 -15.81
CA ASP A 1043 7.68 -24.95 -15.41
C ASP A 1043 6.87 -24.52 -16.64
N LEU A 1044 5.68 -25.10 -16.76
CA LEU A 1044 4.68 -24.85 -17.80
C LEU A 1044 3.43 -24.19 -17.20
N ARG A 1045 3.56 -23.35 -16.15
CA ARG A 1045 2.38 -22.71 -15.54
C ARG A 1045 1.69 -21.76 -16.51
N TYR A 1046 0.36 -21.82 -16.57
CA TYR A 1046 -0.49 -20.98 -17.44
C TYR A 1046 -0.07 -21.02 -18.92
N THR A 1047 -0.27 -22.17 -19.57
CA THR A 1047 -0.14 -22.32 -21.04
C THR A 1047 -1.37 -23.04 -21.62
N ALA A 1048 -1.57 -22.95 -22.93
CA ALA A 1048 -2.71 -23.59 -23.61
C ALA A 1048 -2.53 -25.09 -23.92
N LEU A 1049 -1.55 -25.77 -23.29
CA LEU A 1049 -1.29 -27.19 -23.50
C LEU A 1049 -2.50 -28.08 -23.18
N GLU A 1050 -2.94 -28.83 -24.20
CA GLU A 1050 -4.01 -29.84 -24.09
C GLU A 1050 -3.46 -31.26 -23.83
N GLU A 1051 -2.21 -31.53 -24.19
CA GLU A 1051 -1.52 -32.82 -24.02
C GLU A 1051 -0.11 -32.61 -23.43
N LEU A 1052 0.48 -33.65 -22.84
CA LEU A 1052 1.86 -33.59 -22.35
C LEU A 1052 2.89 -33.82 -23.47
N PRO A 1053 4.10 -33.22 -23.37
CA PRO A 1053 5.20 -33.49 -24.28
C PRO A 1053 5.59 -34.97 -24.34
N GLN A 1054 5.88 -35.49 -25.53
CA GLN A 1054 6.29 -36.88 -25.71
C GLN A 1054 7.71 -37.12 -25.17
N GLY A 1055 7.98 -38.28 -24.56
CA GLY A 1055 9.32 -38.60 -24.04
C GLY A 1055 9.58 -38.15 -22.60
N MET A 1056 8.57 -37.62 -21.91
CA MET A 1056 8.64 -37.25 -20.48
C MET A 1056 9.14 -38.40 -19.58
N GLU A 1057 8.89 -39.66 -19.96
CA GLU A 1057 9.37 -40.85 -19.25
C GLU A 1057 10.90 -41.03 -19.27
N MET A 1058 11.62 -40.31 -20.14
CA MET A 1058 13.09 -40.29 -20.19
C MET A 1058 13.72 -39.30 -19.20
N LEU A 1059 12.92 -38.41 -18.59
CA LEU A 1059 13.38 -37.31 -17.71
C LEU A 1059 13.64 -37.80 -16.28
N SER A 1060 14.49 -38.82 -16.13
CA SER A 1060 14.75 -39.49 -14.85
C SER A 1060 15.38 -38.58 -13.78
N ASN A 1061 15.97 -37.45 -14.18
CA ASN A 1061 16.55 -36.43 -13.29
C ASN A 1061 15.55 -35.35 -12.82
N LEU A 1062 14.30 -35.35 -13.28
CA LEU A 1062 13.35 -34.27 -13.02
C LEU A 1062 13.01 -34.13 -11.53
N ARG A 1063 13.22 -32.92 -10.97
CA ARG A 1063 13.01 -32.55 -9.56
C ARG A 1063 11.82 -31.61 -9.37
N TYR A 1064 11.50 -30.79 -10.36
CA TYR A 1064 10.40 -29.82 -10.35
C TYR A 1064 9.57 -29.96 -11.63
N LEU A 1065 8.26 -30.16 -11.45
CA LEU A 1065 7.28 -30.16 -12.52
C LEU A 1065 6.07 -29.31 -12.12
N ASN A 1066 5.81 -28.23 -12.87
CA ASN A 1066 4.64 -27.39 -12.68
C ASN A 1066 3.78 -27.37 -13.95
N LEU A 1067 2.53 -27.79 -13.79
CA LEU A 1067 1.50 -27.94 -14.81
C LEU A 1067 0.19 -27.25 -14.39
N TYR A 1068 0.26 -26.31 -13.43
CA TYR A 1068 -0.89 -25.50 -13.01
C TYR A 1068 -1.35 -24.54 -14.11
N GLY A 1069 -2.64 -24.23 -14.18
CA GLY A 1069 -3.19 -23.30 -15.17
C GLY A 1069 -3.25 -23.82 -16.62
N ASN A 1070 -3.07 -25.13 -16.86
CA ASN A 1070 -3.15 -25.75 -18.20
C ASN A 1070 -4.48 -26.47 -18.47
N ASN A 1071 -4.74 -26.72 -19.76
CA ASN A 1071 -5.94 -27.36 -20.31
C ASN A 1071 -5.78 -28.88 -20.57
N LEU A 1072 -4.89 -29.55 -19.83
CA LEU A 1072 -4.48 -30.94 -20.08
C LEU A 1072 -5.67 -31.92 -20.02
N LYS A 1073 -6.02 -32.51 -21.17
CA LYS A 1073 -7.14 -33.44 -21.35
C LYS A 1073 -6.84 -34.79 -20.69
N GLU A 1074 -5.68 -35.36 -21.00
CA GLU A 1074 -5.22 -36.67 -20.53
C GLU A 1074 -3.80 -36.61 -19.93
N MET A 1075 -3.46 -37.62 -19.11
CA MET A 1075 -2.15 -37.77 -18.46
C MET A 1075 -1.61 -39.18 -18.75
N PRO A 1076 -0.54 -39.35 -19.57
CA PRO A 1076 -0.11 -40.68 -20.01
C PRO A 1076 0.25 -41.62 -18.85
N ALA A 1077 -0.52 -42.71 -18.74
CA ALA A 1077 -0.52 -43.65 -17.62
C ALA A 1077 0.75 -44.55 -17.58
N GLY A 1078 1.89 -43.93 -17.27
CA GLY A 1078 3.19 -44.60 -17.15
C GLY A 1078 4.36 -43.67 -16.81
N ILE A 1079 4.21 -42.35 -16.98
CA ILE A 1079 5.32 -41.38 -16.80
C ILE A 1079 5.83 -41.33 -15.35
N LEU A 1080 4.96 -41.06 -14.36
CA LEU A 1080 5.40 -40.76 -12.98
C LEU A 1080 6.37 -41.79 -12.34
N PRO A 1081 6.19 -43.12 -12.46
CA PRO A 1081 7.16 -44.09 -11.94
C PRO A 1081 8.61 -43.89 -12.42
N HIS A 1082 8.81 -43.28 -13.60
CA HIS A 1082 10.13 -42.97 -14.14
C HIS A 1082 10.70 -41.65 -13.57
N LEU A 1083 9.84 -40.70 -13.19
CA LEU A 1083 10.19 -39.43 -12.54
C LEU A 1083 10.53 -39.61 -11.05
N SER A 1084 11.33 -40.61 -10.72
CA SER A 1084 11.65 -41.05 -9.35
C SER A 1084 12.34 -40.00 -8.47
N GLN A 1085 12.88 -38.93 -9.07
CA GLN A 1085 13.60 -37.85 -8.37
C GLN A 1085 12.73 -36.62 -8.06
N LEU A 1086 11.43 -36.66 -8.41
CA LEU A 1086 10.54 -35.51 -8.32
C LEU A 1086 10.31 -35.07 -6.87
N GLN A 1087 10.73 -33.82 -6.57
CA GLN A 1087 10.65 -33.16 -5.25
C GLN A 1087 9.48 -32.18 -5.17
N PHE A 1088 9.11 -31.54 -6.28
CA PHE A 1088 7.97 -30.64 -6.41
C PHE A 1088 7.08 -31.05 -7.58
N LEU A 1089 5.78 -31.17 -7.33
CA LEU A 1089 4.76 -31.40 -8.35
C LEU A 1089 3.54 -30.50 -8.11
N SER A 1090 3.10 -29.83 -9.17
CA SER A 1090 1.92 -28.98 -9.21
C SER A 1090 1.11 -29.29 -10.46
N VAL A 1091 -0.18 -29.69 -10.34
CA VAL A 1091 -1.00 -30.12 -11.49
C VAL A 1091 -2.47 -29.68 -11.33
N ASN A 1092 -3.05 -29.20 -12.43
CA ASN A 1092 -4.48 -28.92 -12.59
C ASN A 1092 -5.37 -30.19 -12.58
N ARG A 1093 -6.69 -29.97 -12.66
CA ARG A 1093 -7.74 -30.97 -12.91
C ARG A 1093 -7.48 -31.81 -14.18
N ALA A 1094 -6.71 -32.89 -14.06
CA ALA A 1094 -6.65 -33.93 -15.10
C ALA A 1094 -8.00 -34.68 -15.14
N SER A 1095 -8.59 -34.82 -16.33
CA SER A 1095 -9.93 -35.39 -16.54
C SER A 1095 -10.01 -36.90 -16.22
N GLY A 1096 -10.08 -37.30 -14.95
CA GLY A 1096 -10.37 -38.68 -14.51
C GLY A 1096 -9.29 -39.73 -14.80
N ILE A 1097 -8.12 -39.33 -15.31
CA ILE A 1097 -7.10 -40.25 -15.85
C ILE A 1097 -5.93 -40.51 -14.87
N PHE A 1098 -5.82 -39.70 -13.81
CA PHE A 1098 -4.81 -39.92 -12.78
C PHE A 1098 -5.15 -41.12 -11.89
N LYS A 1099 -4.41 -42.23 -12.05
CA LYS A 1099 -4.40 -43.30 -11.04
C LYS A 1099 -3.59 -42.83 -9.84
N THR A 1100 -4.23 -42.15 -8.90
CA THR A 1100 -3.63 -41.50 -7.72
C THR A 1100 -2.63 -42.35 -6.91
N ARG A 1101 -2.75 -43.68 -6.93
CA ARG A 1101 -1.71 -44.61 -6.42
C ARG A 1101 -0.30 -44.32 -6.97
N MET A 1102 -0.19 -43.77 -8.17
CA MET A 1102 1.08 -43.45 -8.85
C MET A 1102 1.76 -42.19 -8.30
N VAL A 1103 1.00 -41.24 -7.71
CA VAL A 1103 1.59 -40.09 -7.00
C VAL A 1103 2.26 -40.55 -5.70
N ALA A 1104 1.65 -41.51 -5.00
CA ALA A 1104 2.21 -42.07 -3.78
C ALA A 1104 3.52 -42.84 -3.99
N CYS A 1105 3.78 -43.34 -5.21
CA CYS A 1105 5.06 -43.98 -5.57
C CYS A 1105 6.26 -43.02 -5.56
N LEU A 1106 6.06 -41.70 -5.57
CA LEU A 1106 7.10 -40.68 -5.66
C LEU A 1106 7.78 -40.43 -4.29
N LYS A 1107 8.75 -41.29 -3.96
CA LYS A 1107 9.37 -41.37 -2.63
C LYS A 1107 10.16 -40.13 -2.18
N ARG A 1108 10.60 -39.27 -3.12
CA ARG A 1108 11.44 -38.08 -2.86
C ARG A 1108 10.66 -36.76 -2.80
N MET A 1109 9.34 -36.81 -2.90
CA MET A 1109 8.49 -35.64 -3.06
C MET A 1109 8.31 -34.86 -1.75
N GLU A 1110 8.68 -33.58 -1.76
CA GLU A 1110 8.68 -32.62 -0.64
C GLU A 1110 7.44 -31.70 -0.68
N THR A 1111 7.03 -31.28 -1.87
CA THR A 1111 5.88 -30.38 -2.10
C THR A 1111 4.93 -30.96 -3.15
N LEU A 1112 3.64 -31.02 -2.83
CA LEU A 1112 2.60 -31.49 -3.74
C LEU A 1112 1.40 -30.52 -3.74
N ARG A 1113 1.20 -29.81 -4.85
CA ARG A 1113 -0.04 -29.08 -5.17
C ARG A 1113 -0.85 -29.95 -6.14
N TYR A 1114 -2.04 -30.44 -5.77
CA TYR A 1114 -2.72 -31.50 -6.54
C TYR A 1114 -4.24 -31.54 -6.34
N GLN A 1115 -4.97 -31.77 -7.44
CA GLN A 1115 -6.43 -31.95 -7.43
C GLN A 1115 -6.84 -33.43 -7.54
N PHE A 1116 -7.42 -33.96 -6.46
CA PHE A 1116 -8.09 -35.27 -6.42
C PHE A 1116 -9.46 -35.19 -7.05
N CYS A 1117 -9.89 -36.25 -7.74
CA CYS A 1117 -11.18 -36.26 -8.45
C CYS A 1117 -12.37 -36.37 -7.48
N ASP A 1118 -12.21 -37.11 -6.38
CA ASP A 1118 -13.23 -37.31 -5.36
C ASP A 1118 -12.64 -37.78 -4.01
N LEU A 1119 -13.53 -38.07 -3.07
CA LEU A 1119 -13.21 -38.49 -1.70
C LEU A 1119 -12.56 -39.88 -1.61
N ASP A 1120 -12.90 -40.82 -2.50
CA ASP A 1120 -12.39 -42.19 -2.53
C ASP A 1120 -11.06 -42.29 -3.30
N ASP A 1121 -10.85 -41.41 -4.28
CA ASP A 1121 -9.56 -41.11 -4.89
C ASP A 1121 -8.55 -40.60 -3.82
N PHE A 1122 -8.95 -39.63 -3.00
CA PHE A 1122 -8.14 -39.15 -1.88
C PHE A 1122 -7.89 -40.21 -0.78
N LYS A 1123 -8.89 -41.05 -0.43
CA LYS A 1123 -8.64 -42.22 0.44
C LYS A 1123 -7.62 -43.18 -0.16
N THR A 1124 -7.61 -43.32 -1.49
CA THR A 1124 -6.68 -44.19 -2.21
C THR A 1124 -5.26 -43.62 -2.21
N TYR A 1125 -5.10 -42.28 -2.28
CA TYR A 1125 -3.82 -41.61 -2.01
C TYR A 1125 -3.30 -41.99 -0.63
N LEU A 1126 -4.07 -41.69 0.42
CA LEU A 1126 -3.64 -41.84 1.80
C LEU A 1126 -3.17 -43.27 2.11
N LYS A 1127 -3.99 -44.27 1.78
CA LYS A 1127 -3.67 -45.70 1.96
C LYS A 1127 -2.45 -46.19 1.16
N SER A 1128 -2.11 -45.53 0.05
CA SER A 1128 -0.90 -45.84 -0.71
C SER A 1128 0.32 -45.01 -0.27
N SER A 1129 0.11 -43.94 0.51
CA SER A 1129 1.16 -43.05 1.03
C SER A 1129 1.77 -43.49 2.36
N GLU A 1130 1.17 -44.46 3.07
CA GLU A 1130 1.62 -44.99 4.37
C GLU A 1130 3.09 -45.50 4.38
N VAL A 1131 3.67 -45.77 3.21
CA VAL A 1131 5.05 -46.28 3.02
C VAL A 1131 6.02 -45.16 2.58
N ARG A 1132 5.62 -43.89 2.64
CA ARG A 1132 6.38 -42.72 2.17
C ARG A 1132 6.78 -41.80 3.32
N GLN A 1133 7.86 -41.03 3.13
CA GLN A 1133 8.19 -39.91 4.01
C GLN A 1133 7.10 -38.81 3.92
N PRO A 1134 6.76 -38.14 5.04
CA PRO A 1134 5.76 -37.09 5.05
C PRO A 1134 6.21 -35.89 4.19
N LEU A 1135 5.24 -35.25 3.54
CA LEU A 1135 5.45 -34.01 2.78
C LEU A 1135 5.92 -32.87 3.69
N THR A 1136 6.74 -31.97 3.16
CA THR A 1136 7.12 -30.71 3.82
C THR A 1136 5.99 -29.70 3.70
N THR A 1137 5.43 -29.53 2.51
CA THR A 1137 4.28 -28.65 2.21
C THR A 1137 3.31 -29.36 1.27
N TYR A 1138 2.02 -29.01 1.33
CA TYR A 1138 1.04 -29.48 0.35
C TYR A 1138 -0.16 -28.55 0.23
N PHE A 1139 -0.75 -28.53 -0.96
CA PHE A 1139 -2.03 -27.89 -1.23
C PHE A 1139 -2.88 -28.89 -2.03
N PHE A 1140 -3.76 -29.60 -1.34
CA PHE A 1140 -4.66 -30.55 -1.96
C PHE A 1140 -6.00 -29.87 -2.25
N THR A 1141 -6.54 -30.07 -3.45
CA THR A 1141 -7.96 -29.80 -3.73
C THR A 1141 -8.66 -31.15 -3.98
N ILE A 1142 -9.88 -31.35 -3.49
CA ILE A 1142 -10.55 -32.68 -3.53
C ILE A 1142 -11.98 -32.51 -4.06
N GLY A 1143 -12.18 -32.85 -5.33
CA GLY A 1143 -13.46 -32.80 -6.02
C GLY A 1143 -13.57 -31.69 -7.08
N GLN A 1144 -14.78 -31.35 -7.49
CA GLN A 1144 -15.02 -30.71 -8.78
C GLN A 1144 -15.07 -29.18 -8.73
N LEU A 1145 -13.91 -28.54 -8.86
CA LEU A 1145 -13.81 -27.11 -9.18
C LEU A 1145 -14.60 -26.74 -10.45
N GLY A 1146 -15.45 -25.71 -10.33
CA GLY A 1146 -16.06 -25.00 -11.45
C GLY A 1146 -15.05 -24.06 -12.13
N VAL A 1147 -15.08 -23.98 -13.46
CA VAL A 1147 -13.98 -23.39 -14.25
C VAL A 1147 -13.90 -21.85 -14.11
N ASP A 1148 -15.03 -21.18 -13.83
CA ASP A 1148 -15.20 -19.76 -14.18
C ASP A 1148 -15.15 -18.76 -13.00
N ARG A 1149 -14.74 -19.15 -11.78
CA ARG A 1149 -14.95 -18.31 -10.57
C ARG A 1149 -13.82 -18.19 -9.53
N VAL A 1150 -12.61 -18.68 -9.79
CA VAL A 1150 -11.47 -18.54 -8.84
C VAL A 1150 -10.14 -18.19 -9.54
N MET A 1151 -10.15 -17.25 -10.49
CA MET A 1151 -8.90 -16.72 -11.07
C MET A 1151 -8.26 -15.66 -10.16
N ASP A 1152 -8.96 -14.55 -9.92
CA ASP A 1152 -8.38 -13.34 -9.31
C ASP A 1152 -7.78 -13.54 -7.90
N SER A 1153 -8.28 -14.52 -7.14
CA SER A 1153 -7.79 -14.83 -5.78
C SER A 1153 -6.67 -15.88 -5.70
N LEU A 1154 -6.26 -16.47 -6.83
CA LEU A 1154 -5.20 -17.49 -6.89
C LEU A 1154 -4.07 -17.16 -7.88
N LEU A 1155 -4.29 -16.24 -8.82
CA LEU A 1155 -3.30 -15.84 -9.83
C LEU A 1155 -1.95 -15.39 -9.25
N TYR A 1156 -1.97 -14.70 -8.10
CA TYR A 1156 -0.81 -14.06 -7.47
C TYR A 1156 -0.14 -14.89 -6.38
N MET A 1157 -0.60 -16.12 -6.12
CA MET A 1157 0.02 -17.00 -5.11
C MET A 1157 1.32 -17.63 -5.64
N THR A 1158 2.45 -17.05 -5.27
CA THR A 1158 3.77 -17.65 -5.47
C THR A 1158 3.89 -19.02 -4.73
N PRO A 1159 4.96 -19.81 -4.98
CA PRO A 1159 5.35 -20.91 -4.11
C PRO A 1159 5.28 -20.60 -2.61
N ASP A 1160 5.67 -19.38 -2.19
CA ASP A 1160 5.91 -19.00 -0.80
C ASP A 1160 4.69 -18.46 -0.01
N GLU A 1161 3.52 -19.09 -0.19
CA GLU A 1161 2.60 -19.24 0.95
C GLU A 1161 3.16 -20.32 1.90
N VAL A 1162 4.32 -20.04 2.48
CA VAL A 1162 5.18 -21.04 3.16
C VAL A 1162 4.53 -21.55 4.45
N PHE A 1163 4.76 -22.83 4.74
CA PHE A 1163 4.45 -23.51 6.00
C PHE A 1163 2.98 -23.83 6.32
N TYR A 1164 2.08 -23.80 5.33
CA TYR A 1164 0.76 -24.43 5.48
C TYR A 1164 0.61 -25.73 4.67
N LYS A 1165 0.16 -26.77 5.39
CA LYS A 1165 -0.27 -28.08 4.90
C LYS A 1165 -1.78 -28.03 4.73
N GLN A 1166 -2.20 -27.67 3.51
CA GLN A 1166 -3.57 -27.28 3.17
C GLN A 1166 -4.32 -28.35 2.41
N VAL A 1167 -5.61 -28.53 2.72
CA VAL A 1167 -6.50 -29.45 1.99
C VAL A 1167 -7.88 -28.83 1.80
N LEU A 1168 -8.15 -28.27 0.63
CA LEU A 1168 -9.47 -27.84 0.16
C LEU A 1168 -10.26 -29.07 -0.35
N PHE A 1169 -11.53 -29.21 0.04
CA PHE A 1169 -12.51 -30.03 -0.69
C PHE A 1169 -13.29 -29.14 -1.67
N HIS A 1170 -13.96 -29.72 -2.67
CA HIS A 1170 -14.90 -29.05 -3.57
C HIS A 1170 -16.00 -30.06 -3.97
N ASP A 1171 -17.28 -29.79 -3.68
CA ASP A 1171 -18.45 -30.65 -3.99
C ASP A 1171 -18.44 -32.07 -3.40
N CYS A 1172 -17.62 -32.33 -2.38
CA CYS A 1172 -17.56 -33.66 -1.76
C CYS A 1172 -18.75 -33.94 -0.82
N HIS A 1173 -19.52 -34.98 -1.13
CA HIS A 1173 -20.53 -35.60 -0.26
C HIS A 1173 -19.88 -36.37 0.90
N ILE A 1174 -19.41 -35.64 1.91
CA ILE A 1174 -18.83 -36.19 3.15
C ILE A 1174 -19.93 -36.29 4.21
N GLY A 1175 -20.16 -37.49 4.76
CA GLY A 1175 -21.04 -37.73 5.90
C GLY A 1175 -22.09 -38.84 5.71
N GLU A 1176 -22.37 -39.27 4.48
CA GLU A 1176 -23.25 -40.43 4.23
C GLU A 1176 -22.73 -41.70 4.93
N LYS A 1177 -23.64 -42.57 5.39
CA LYS A 1177 -23.31 -43.84 6.09
C LYS A 1177 -22.33 -44.70 5.27
N GLY A 1178 -21.05 -44.65 5.65
CA GLY A 1178 -19.94 -45.39 5.03
C GLY A 1178 -18.83 -44.51 4.44
N ARG A 1179 -19.01 -43.19 4.28
CA ARG A 1179 -18.02 -42.29 3.64
C ARG A 1179 -17.22 -41.42 4.62
N CYS A 1180 -16.55 -42.03 5.60
CA CYS A 1180 -15.56 -41.32 6.43
C CYS A 1180 -14.20 -41.19 5.72
N VAL A 1181 -13.43 -40.16 6.09
CA VAL A 1181 -12.01 -39.97 5.74
C VAL A 1181 -11.22 -39.61 6.99
N GLU A 1182 -10.10 -40.28 7.18
CA GLU A 1182 -9.07 -39.86 8.13
C GLU A 1182 -8.08 -38.98 7.38
N LEU A 1183 -7.88 -37.74 7.86
CA LEU A 1183 -6.91 -36.80 7.29
C LEU A 1183 -5.51 -37.08 7.86
N PRO A 1184 -4.42 -36.69 7.15
CA PRO A 1184 -3.09 -36.64 7.76
C PRO A 1184 -3.10 -35.86 9.07
N GLU A 1185 -2.38 -36.34 10.09
CA GLU A 1185 -2.34 -35.69 11.41
C GLU A 1185 -1.68 -34.31 11.39
N ASP A 1186 -0.94 -33.99 10.32
CA ASP A 1186 -0.15 -32.77 10.12
C ASP A 1186 -0.85 -31.69 9.26
N VAL A 1187 -2.12 -31.87 8.90
CA VAL A 1187 -2.93 -30.84 8.23
C VAL A 1187 -3.01 -29.60 9.13
N SER A 1188 -2.46 -28.47 8.66
CA SER A 1188 -2.48 -27.20 9.39
C SER A 1188 -3.74 -26.39 9.07
N ALA A 1189 -4.25 -26.51 7.85
CA ALA A 1189 -5.50 -25.90 7.40
C ALA A 1189 -6.24 -26.84 6.45
N LEU A 1190 -7.56 -26.78 6.46
CA LEU A 1190 -8.45 -27.51 5.56
C LEU A 1190 -9.43 -26.46 4.99
N ASN A 1191 -10.03 -26.67 3.82
CA ASN A 1191 -11.11 -25.85 3.27
C ASN A 1191 -12.17 -26.79 2.62
N ARG A 1192 -13.37 -26.35 2.23
CA ARG A 1192 -14.39 -27.25 1.63
C ARG A 1192 -15.46 -26.54 0.83
N GLU A 1193 -15.18 -26.32 -0.43
CA GLU A 1193 -16.11 -25.78 -1.39
C GLU A 1193 -17.22 -26.81 -1.68
N MET A 1194 -18.40 -26.34 -2.03
CA MET A 1194 -19.38 -27.08 -2.82
C MET A 1194 -20.07 -26.03 -3.70
N SER A 1195 -20.37 -26.38 -4.94
CA SER A 1195 -21.14 -25.54 -5.83
C SER A 1195 -22.57 -25.35 -5.32
N ARG A 1196 -23.26 -24.30 -5.80
CA ARG A 1196 -24.73 -24.26 -5.67
C ARG A 1196 -25.34 -25.20 -6.71
N ARG A 1197 -25.75 -26.39 -6.28
CA ARG A 1197 -26.77 -27.24 -6.92
C ARG A 1197 -27.76 -27.71 -5.87
#